data_AF-A0A6B8RM62-F1
#
_entry.id   AF-A0A6B8RM62-F1
#
_cell.length_a   1.000
_cell.length_b   1.000
_cell.length_c   1.000
_cell.angle_alpha   90.00
_cell.angle_beta   90.00
_cell.angle_gamma   90.00
#
_symmetry.space_group_name_H-M   'P 1'
#
loop_
_entity.id
_entity.type
_entity.pdbx_description
1 polymer ?
#
loop_
_entity_poly.entity_id
_entity_poly.type
_entity_poly.pdbx_seq_one_letter_code
_entity_poly.pdbx_strand_id
1 'polypeptide(L)'
;MKKKGFLLLFVAILIAGLGYSIFQNRSFLSQSPLQKSKPFENLFNVISDRHGHEYMITKSKESILMLNTSGTLQYQIDLVRGTDGSLNNFNDLAVDSKGYLYALQTGLDAFGLYVKNEQIVRYKPDGKFDKLLYNQDFDDKSNLLRVGTIRSLQVYEDSLFFYTYIDKKIQLNQLNHEEATPVKAFSFTLPKDLYLSEITGSKPGEIYLTTKTGKIYEVSKTGDLKLLFPLSGDNNPMKSVPIRITLDNNKNLYFINSDNNDVYRIPVSEPAKIELVYTKAPDDTDTENLVDLANLMDGHLLLASSDRITKIDGTNQILSQENEAAFSKHLIQLGYLFWLQVLAAVILLLWSIRYYYVHFMNRRISLLLKQIIVFVPLVIASLILLSILIYSSYSKELLVTVGNNLKLLSHNGQNIIDGDKLEKLTSAKDYMNENYVSIKASKNAVFSGGAGRDGLYSTLYKYENNQIYRVMDDDDSETMFRKFPSDEDNSKVINEGQIVVSESRDETGFFKYAIGPLYTSQGKIIGIYEIGRDMNAFDRHKRELILKVVEGILGITLVIIIVFLFLSYYLLSSIRTLRRSVVDIAGGNWNTVVNIQSRDEVADLGDNFNHMAQSIQMYISNITKLNEANNRFVPRQFLQYLGKESIQNVELGDQVEQEMGILILNMQSFYEFSKNLTPKENFNFINSFLNRFGPIVRKNEGMINKYLGAGIMALFPNRAEDSLDTAIEMRQMLDVYNTHRLNSGYSTIDISIGIHRGPLMLGIIGEEKRMEGNVISDNVNIAGILEKMSNSMGVSILITDEIYKVLTEPKQYESRSLGMVYIEGKDEPIHLYDVFQGDPEHVRKLKLKTKATFEIAVEAYQNGRFYDAREAFLEVIKLNRWDKAARLYFYLADDCYQNGASEKWIGALNVS
;
A
#
# COMPACT_ATOMS: atom_id res chain seq x y z
N MET A 1 12.19 -15.26 -3.40
CA MET A 1 11.70 -14.12 -2.57
C MET A 1 12.81 -13.31 -1.89
N LYS A 2 13.83 -13.94 -1.26
CA LYS A 2 14.79 -13.24 -0.38
C LYS A 2 15.69 -12.17 -1.03
N LYS A 3 16.29 -12.41 -2.21
CA LYS A 3 17.27 -11.47 -2.81
C LYS A 3 16.72 -10.11 -3.27
N LYS A 4 15.46 -10.03 -3.73
CA LYS A 4 14.88 -8.78 -4.29
C LYS A 4 14.15 -7.92 -3.25
N GLY A 5 13.61 -8.53 -2.19
CA GLY A 5 13.12 -7.77 -1.02
C GLY A 5 14.26 -7.09 -0.26
N PHE A 6 15.42 -7.76 -0.20
CA PHE A 6 16.64 -7.20 0.38
C PHE A 6 17.13 -5.94 -0.35
N LEU A 7 17.04 -5.91 -1.69
CA LEU A 7 17.39 -4.73 -2.50
C LEU A 7 16.52 -3.51 -2.16
N LEU A 8 15.20 -3.71 -2.03
CA LEU A 8 14.27 -2.62 -1.67
C LEU A 8 14.50 -2.12 -0.24
N LEU A 9 14.71 -3.03 0.71
CA LEU A 9 15.04 -2.67 2.09
C LEU A 9 16.37 -1.91 2.16
N PHE A 10 17.39 -2.39 1.43
CA PHE A 10 18.70 -1.75 1.33
C PHE A 10 18.57 -0.34 0.74
N VAL A 11 17.83 -0.16 -0.35
CA VAL A 11 17.59 1.15 -0.96
C VAL A 11 16.81 2.08 -0.03
N ALA A 12 15.82 1.58 0.71
CA ALA A 12 15.09 2.37 1.70
C ALA A 12 16.00 2.83 2.86
N ILE A 13 16.87 1.95 3.36
CA ILE A 13 17.89 2.28 4.37
C ILE A 13 18.87 3.33 3.82
N LEU A 14 19.27 3.20 2.56
CA LEU A 14 20.19 4.13 1.90
C LEU A 14 19.56 5.52 1.72
N ILE A 15 18.29 5.59 1.32
CA ILE A 15 17.51 6.83 1.26
C ILE A 15 17.35 7.44 2.65
N ALA A 16 17.04 6.64 3.67
CA ALA A 16 16.93 7.12 5.06
C ALA A 16 18.27 7.63 5.60
N GLY A 17 19.37 6.95 5.30
CA GLY A 17 20.72 7.35 5.69
C GLY A 17 21.18 8.64 4.99
N LEU A 18 20.95 8.75 3.68
CA LEU A 18 21.19 9.99 2.93
C LEU A 18 20.31 11.13 3.46
N GLY A 19 19.02 10.87 3.71
CA GLY A 19 18.09 11.85 4.28
C GLY A 19 18.53 12.34 5.66
N TYR A 20 18.99 11.45 6.53
CA TYR A 20 19.53 11.80 7.84
C TYR A 20 20.80 12.66 7.73
N SER A 21 21.73 12.27 6.84
CA SER A 21 22.95 13.05 6.56
C SER A 21 22.63 14.45 6.04
N ILE A 22 21.67 14.55 5.10
CA ILE A 22 21.20 15.82 4.54
C ILE A 22 20.55 16.68 5.63
N PHE A 23 19.75 16.09 6.52
CA PHE A 23 19.10 16.80 7.61
C PHE A 23 20.08 17.36 8.64
N GLN A 24 21.14 16.61 8.97
CA GLN A 24 22.20 17.07 9.87
C GLN A 24 23.01 18.22 9.29
N ASN A 25 23.24 18.20 7.97
CA ASN A 25 24.03 19.21 7.26
C ASN A 25 23.17 20.24 6.51
N ARG A 26 21.91 20.44 6.95
CA ARG A 26 20.94 21.29 6.25
C ARG A 26 21.36 22.76 6.12
N SER A 27 22.33 23.23 6.92
CA SER A 27 22.91 24.57 6.80
C SER A 27 23.56 24.82 5.43
N PHE A 28 24.00 23.77 4.73
CA PHE A 28 24.52 23.88 3.37
C PHE A 28 23.42 24.01 2.29
N LEU A 29 22.13 23.78 2.59
CA LEU A 29 21.04 23.97 1.63
C LEU A 29 20.84 25.44 1.25
N SER A 30 21.10 26.36 2.18
CA SER A 30 21.04 27.81 1.94
C SER A 30 22.28 28.35 1.24
N GLN A 31 23.33 27.53 1.08
CA GLN A 31 24.59 27.93 0.45
C GLN A 31 24.67 27.34 -0.95
N SER A 32 24.93 28.21 -1.94
CA SER A 32 25.20 27.75 -3.30
C SER A 32 26.51 26.95 -3.32
N PRO A 33 26.59 25.81 -4.05
CA PRO A 33 27.84 25.07 -4.20
C PRO A 33 28.96 25.87 -4.88
N LEU A 34 28.63 27.00 -5.51
CA LEU A 34 29.59 27.88 -6.17
C LEU A 34 30.04 29.06 -5.30
N GLN A 35 29.42 29.25 -4.13
CA GLN A 35 29.71 30.36 -3.24
C GLN A 35 31.02 30.11 -2.48
N LYS A 36 32.01 31.00 -2.64
CA LYS A 36 33.36 30.87 -2.06
C LYS A 36 33.58 31.77 -0.83
N SER A 37 32.66 32.67 -0.60
CA SER A 37 32.70 33.69 0.45
C SER A 37 31.29 33.95 0.95
N LYS A 38 31.20 34.48 2.17
CA LYS A 38 29.95 34.86 2.81
C LYS A 38 29.96 36.37 3.01
N PRO A 39 29.05 37.16 2.40
CA PRO A 39 28.99 38.58 2.64
C PRO A 39 28.73 38.85 4.12
N PHE A 40 29.22 39.98 4.63
CA PHE A 40 28.79 40.44 5.95
C PHE A 40 27.36 40.97 5.88
N GLU A 41 26.61 40.64 6.91
CA GLU A 41 25.16 40.71 6.96
C GLU A 41 24.82 41.48 8.25
N ASN A 42 24.44 42.76 8.14
CA ASN A 42 24.12 43.68 9.25
C ASN A 42 25.00 43.49 10.50
N LEU A 43 26.26 43.90 10.41
CA LEU A 43 27.17 43.87 11.55
C LEU A 43 26.64 44.75 12.68
N PHE A 44 26.84 44.31 13.91
CA PHE A 44 26.38 45.02 15.12
C PHE A 44 27.51 45.33 16.10
N ASN A 45 28.47 44.41 16.22
CA ASN A 45 29.60 44.52 17.13
C ASN A 45 30.82 43.84 16.51
N VAL A 46 32.01 44.38 16.77
CA VAL A 46 33.28 43.81 16.33
C VAL A 46 34.31 43.89 17.45
N ILE A 47 35.08 42.83 17.64
CA ILE A 47 36.23 42.79 18.57
C ILE A 47 37.37 41.99 17.95
N SER A 48 38.57 42.11 18.53
CA SER A 48 39.72 41.30 18.13
C SER A 48 40.47 40.76 19.35
N ASP A 49 41.09 39.59 19.19
CA ASP A 49 41.93 38.99 20.23
C ASP A 49 43.42 39.37 20.11
N ARG A 50 44.25 38.85 21.03
CA ARG A 50 45.69 39.10 21.04
C ARG A 50 46.43 38.54 19.82
N HIS A 51 45.82 37.60 19.12
CA HIS A 51 46.40 36.92 17.96
C HIS A 51 45.97 37.56 16.64
N GLY A 52 45.12 38.61 16.69
CA GLY A 52 44.59 39.30 15.52
C GLY A 52 43.45 38.55 14.84
N HIS A 53 42.82 37.58 15.52
CA HIS A 53 41.53 37.06 15.05
C HIS A 53 40.44 38.09 15.30
N GLU A 54 39.43 38.08 14.45
CA GLU A 54 38.34 39.05 14.48
C GLU A 54 37.03 38.31 14.78
N TYR A 55 36.27 38.82 15.74
CA TYR A 55 34.98 38.29 16.13
C TYR A 55 33.94 39.36 15.89
N MET A 56 32.84 38.98 15.26
CA MET A 56 31.81 39.94 14.89
C MET A 56 30.43 39.36 15.12
N ILE A 57 29.54 40.19 15.65
CA ILE A 57 28.12 39.92 15.70
C ILE A 57 27.51 40.34 14.37
N THR A 58 26.87 39.41 13.67
CA THR A 58 26.25 39.57 12.34
C THR A 58 24.82 39.07 12.38
N LYS A 59 24.11 39.15 11.24
CA LYS A 59 22.69 38.80 11.11
C LYS A 59 21.85 39.52 12.15
N SER A 60 22.15 40.80 12.36
CA SER A 60 21.44 41.65 13.29
C SER A 60 21.26 41.00 14.67
N LYS A 61 22.38 40.52 15.25
CA LYS A 61 22.49 39.90 16.59
C LYS A 61 22.17 38.41 16.68
N GLU A 62 21.94 37.71 15.57
CA GLU A 62 21.62 36.28 15.61
C GLU A 62 22.85 35.35 15.46
N SER A 63 24.00 35.87 15.04
CA SER A 63 25.18 35.04 14.81
C SER A 63 26.48 35.73 15.20
N ILE A 64 27.47 34.94 15.59
CA ILE A 64 28.86 35.37 15.76
C ILE A 64 29.71 34.70 14.69
N LEU A 65 30.50 35.47 13.96
CA LEU A 65 31.55 34.96 13.07
C LEU A 65 32.91 35.10 13.75
N MET A 66 33.77 34.10 13.60
CA MET A 66 35.19 34.21 13.93
C MET A 66 36.00 34.07 12.65
N LEU A 67 36.75 35.12 12.33
CA LEU A 67 37.68 35.18 11.21
C LEU A 67 39.11 35.08 11.74
N ASN A 68 39.95 34.36 11.02
CA ASN A 68 41.38 34.42 11.28
C ASN A 68 42.00 35.70 10.71
N THR A 69 43.29 35.90 10.93
CA THR A 69 44.06 37.07 10.45
C THR A 69 44.10 37.25 8.92
N SER A 70 43.59 36.29 8.14
CA SER A 70 43.53 36.34 6.68
C SER A 70 42.10 36.51 6.14
N GLY A 71 41.13 36.89 6.99
CA GLY A 71 39.73 37.07 6.60
C GLY A 71 38.99 35.76 6.29
N THR A 72 39.52 34.60 6.72
CA THR A 72 38.87 33.30 6.47
C THR A 72 38.04 32.85 7.67
N LEU A 73 36.78 32.47 7.39
CA LEU A 73 35.83 32.00 8.39
C LEU A 73 36.29 30.67 9.01
N GLN A 74 36.54 30.68 10.32
CA GLN A 74 36.91 29.48 11.08
C GLN A 74 35.69 28.74 11.60
N TYR A 75 34.78 29.47 12.25
CA TYR A 75 33.51 28.95 12.73
C TYR A 75 32.45 30.06 12.79
N GLN A 76 31.20 29.63 12.87
CA GLN A 76 30.04 30.49 13.08
C GLN A 76 29.25 29.94 14.25
N ILE A 77 28.90 30.80 15.20
CA ILE A 77 28.02 30.47 16.32
C ILE A 77 26.66 31.07 16.00
N ASP A 78 25.70 30.21 15.70
CA ASP A 78 24.31 30.63 15.49
C ASP A 78 23.53 30.57 16.80
N LEU A 79 22.64 31.54 16.98
CA LEU A 79 21.68 31.59 18.07
C LEU A 79 20.79 30.35 18.03
N VAL A 80 20.54 29.76 19.21
CA VAL A 80 19.58 28.68 19.39
C VAL A 80 18.28 29.29 19.92
N ARG A 81 17.22 29.31 19.11
CA ARG A 81 15.91 29.82 19.54
C ARG A 81 15.28 28.87 20.56
N GLY A 82 14.66 29.42 21.61
CA GLY A 82 13.95 28.66 22.64
C GLY A 82 12.75 27.89 22.09
N THR A 83 12.32 26.82 22.78
CA THR A 83 11.13 26.03 22.38
C THR A 83 9.82 26.81 22.52
N ASP A 84 9.80 27.82 23.39
CA ASP A 84 8.73 28.81 23.57
C ASP A 84 8.81 29.97 22.57
N GLY A 85 9.84 29.98 21.72
CA GLY A 85 10.10 31.02 20.73
C GLY A 85 10.86 32.22 21.28
N SER A 86 11.41 32.18 22.49
CA SER A 86 12.31 33.23 22.96
C SER A 86 13.53 33.40 22.05
N LEU A 87 14.00 34.65 21.92
CA LEU A 87 15.14 35.03 21.09
C LEU A 87 16.30 35.44 22.00
N ASN A 88 17.48 34.83 21.87
CA ASN A 88 18.64 35.14 22.72
C ASN A 88 19.69 35.97 21.97
N ASN A 89 19.38 37.24 21.67
CA ASN A 89 20.22 38.09 20.83
C ASN A 89 21.62 38.31 21.43
N PHE A 90 22.65 38.22 20.60
CA PHE A 90 24.01 38.59 20.97
C PHE A 90 24.16 40.11 20.98
N ASN A 91 24.42 40.70 22.15
CA ASN A 91 24.49 42.15 22.32
C ASN A 91 25.90 42.69 22.54
N ASP A 92 26.85 41.85 22.94
CA ASP A 92 28.22 42.28 23.19
C ASP A 92 29.17 41.08 23.25
N LEU A 93 30.45 41.29 22.95
CA LEU A 93 31.49 40.26 22.96
C LEU A 93 32.73 40.72 23.72
N ALA A 94 33.42 39.77 24.35
CA ALA A 94 34.78 39.96 24.81
C ALA A 94 35.57 38.66 24.65
N VAL A 95 36.90 38.74 24.50
CA VAL A 95 37.76 37.58 24.30
C VAL A 95 38.97 37.66 25.22
N ASP A 96 39.32 36.53 25.87
CA ASP A 96 40.50 36.47 26.74
C ASP A 96 41.79 36.09 26.00
N SER A 97 42.92 36.12 26.71
CA SER A 97 44.23 35.82 26.13
C SER A 97 44.40 34.37 25.66
N LYS A 98 43.51 33.45 26.09
CA LYS A 98 43.50 32.04 25.69
C LYS A 98 42.55 31.77 24.51
N GLY A 99 41.86 32.80 24.02
CA GLY A 99 40.89 32.70 22.93
C GLY A 99 39.50 32.20 23.37
N TYR A 100 39.18 32.19 24.66
CA TYR A 100 37.78 31.97 25.06
C TYR A 100 36.96 33.21 24.78
N LEU A 101 35.85 33.01 24.08
CA LEU A 101 34.92 34.05 23.71
C LEU A 101 33.80 34.12 24.75
N TYR A 102 33.56 35.32 25.27
CA TYR A 102 32.47 35.67 26.17
C TYR A 102 31.43 36.44 25.36
N ALA A 103 30.17 36.02 25.43
CA ALA A 103 29.09 36.69 24.72
C ALA A 103 27.96 37.04 25.68
N LEU A 104 27.43 38.26 25.55
CA LEU A 104 26.21 38.69 26.21
C LEU A 104 25.01 38.29 25.35
N GLN A 105 24.17 37.41 25.88
CA GLN A 105 22.91 37.01 25.29
C GLN A 105 21.76 37.66 26.06
N THR A 106 20.89 38.37 25.36
CA THR A 106 19.66 38.91 25.94
C THR A 106 18.47 38.11 25.42
N GLY A 107 17.84 37.35 26.31
CA GLY A 107 16.63 36.61 26.02
C GLY A 107 15.43 37.53 25.97
N LEU A 108 14.77 37.56 24.82
CA LEU A 108 13.54 38.30 24.56
C LEU A 108 12.35 37.34 24.55
N ASP A 109 11.17 37.88 24.82
CA ASP A 109 9.93 37.16 24.70
C ASP A 109 9.67 36.66 23.25
N ALA A 110 8.61 35.89 23.09
CA ALA A 110 8.24 35.31 21.80
C ALA A 110 8.06 36.36 20.69
N PHE A 111 7.77 37.61 21.05
CA PHE A 111 7.58 38.71 20.10
C PHE A 111 8.85 39.55 19.86
N GLY A 112 9.97 39.22 20.50
CA GLY A 112 11.22 39.97 20.35
C GLY A 112 11.17 41.37 20.94
N LEU A 113 10.31 41.60 21.95
CA LEU A 113 10.05 42.92 22.52
C LEU A 113 10.50 43.01 23.97
N TYR A 114 10.00 42.15 24.87
CA TYR A 114 10.31 42.24 26.30
C TYR A 114 11.53 41.42 26.68
N VAL A 115 12.43 41.98 27.48
CA VAL A 115 13.59 41.25 28.03
C VAL A 115 13.12 40.28 29.12
N LYS A 116 13.39 38.99 28.92
CA LYS A 116 13.09 37.90 29.85
C LYS A 116 14.29 37.53 30.71
N ASN A 117 15.49 37.54 30.12
CA ASN A 117 16.73 37.32 30.87
C ASN A 117 17.94 37.93 30.16
N GLU A 118 19.04 38.04 30.90
CA GLU A 118 20.36 38.32 30.37
C GLU A 118 21.35 37.26 30.84
N GLN A 119 22.13 36.73 29.89
CA GLN A 119 23.07 35.65 30.09
C GLN A 119 24.44 36.05 29.60
N ILE A 120 25.47 35.73 30.38
CA ILE A 120 26.85 35.78 29.90
C ILE A 120 27.33 34.35 29.72
N VAL A 121 27.63 33.98 28.48
CA VAL A 121 28.04 32.63 28.09
C VAL A 121 29.50 32.64 27.61
N ARG A 122 30.19 31.53 27.83
CA ARG A 122 31.56 31.31 27.36
C ARG A 122 31.59 30.22 26.29
N TYR A 123 32.35 30.48 25.23
CA TYR A 123 32.67 29.54 24.15
C TYR A 123 34.16 29.27 24.13
N LYS A 124 34.53 28.05 23.75
CA LYS A 124 35.93 27.62 23.56
C LYS A 124 36.51 28.25 22.29
N PRO A 125 37.85 28.27 22.14
CA PRO A 125 38.51 28.75 20.92
C PRO A 125 38.09 28.02 19.62
N ASP A 126 37.46 26.85 19.71
CA ASP A 126 36.92 26.10 18.57
C ASP A 126 35.44 26.45 18.26
N GLY A 127 34.88 27.44 18.94
CA GLY A 127 33.49 27.91 18.79
C GLY A 127 32.43 27.08 19.53
N LYS A 128 32.82 26.00 20.24
CA LYS A 128 31.85 25.19 21.00
C LYS A 128 31.47 25.86 22.31
N PHE A 129 30.19 25.73 22.69
CA PHE A 129 29.70 26.15 23.99
C PHE A 129 30.50 25.50 25.12
N ASP A 130 30.93 26.31 26.09
CA ASP A 130 31.67 25.86 27.26
C ASP A 130 30.80 25.88 28.52
N LYS A 131 30.34 27.07 28.93
CA LYS A 131 29.61 27.25 30.20
C LYS A 131 28.78 28.55 30.20
N LEU A 132 27.65 28.53 30.90
CA LEU A 132 26.91 29.72 31.33
C LEU A 132 27.55 30.29 32.60
N LEU A 133 28.02 31.54 32.54
CA LEU A 133 28.77 32.18 33.62
C LEU A 133 27.89 33.03 34.54
N TYR A 134 26.93 33.73 33.97
CA TYR A 134 25.99 34.58 34.71
C TYR A 134 24.62 34.52 34.04
N ASN A 135 23.55 34.50 34.83
CA ASN A 135 22.17 34.59 34.37
C ASN A 135 21.38 35.49 35.30
N GLN A 136 20.63 36.43 34.71
CA GLN A 136 19.74 37.32 35.41
C GLN A 136 18.37 37.26 34.74
N ASP A 137 17.39 36.70 35.44
CA ASP A 137 16.01 36.62 34.97
C ASP A 137 15.23 37.88 35.38
N PHE A 138 14.32 38.31 34.51
CA PHE A 138 13.43 39.44 34.73
C PHE A 138 11.97 38.95 34.77
N ASP A 139 11.18 39.54 35.66
CA ASP A 139 9.74 39.30 35.70
C ASP A 139 9.00 40.18 34.68
N ASP A 140 7.73 39.88 34.43
CA ASP A 140 6.89 40.65 33.51
C ASP A 140 6.64 42.10 33.96
N LYS A 141 6.99 42.47 35.21
CA LYS A 141 6.83 43.82 35.74
C LYS A 141 8.01 44.72 35.41
N SER A 142 9.17 44.15 35.09
CA SER A 142 10.39 44.89 34.75
C SER A 142 10.20 45.83 33.54
N ASN A 143 9.29 45.51 32.61
CA ASN A 143 8.95 46.32 31.42
C ASN A 143 10.17 46.77 30.60
N LEU A 144 11.26 45.99 30.62
CA LEU A 144 12.45 46.24 29.80
C LEU A 144 12.15 45.84 28.36
N LEU A 145 12.29 46.78 27.43
CA LEU A 145 12.07 46.56 26.00
C LEU A 145 13.42 46.42 25.30
N ARG A 146 13.71 45.27 24.66
CA ARG A 146 14.86 44.89 23.80
C ARG A 146 16.29 45.11 24.33
N VAL A 147 16.47 46.04 25.26
CA VAL A 147 17.70 46.49 25.85
C VAL A 147 17.68 46.07 27.32
N GLY A 148 18.58 45.16 27.70
CA GLY A 148 18.67 44.70 29.07
C GLY A 148 19.39 45.69 30.00
N THR A 149 19.88 45.21 31.13
CA THR A 149 20.58 45.99 32.16
C THR A 149 22.10 45.85 32.08
N ILE A 150 22.62 44.78 31.46
CA ILE A 150 24.06 44.54 31.33
C ILE A 150 24.63 45.39 30.19
N ARG A 151 25.81 45.96 30.42
CA ARG A 151 26.53 46.81 29.48
C ARG A 151 28.02 46.48 29.47
N SER A 152 28.64 46.58 28.30
CA SER A 152 30.09 46.54 28.07
C SER A 152 30.79 45.33 28.72
N LEU A 153 30.86 44.23 27.99
CA LEU A 153 31.70 43.09 28.34
C LEU A 153 33.15 43.40 28.00
N GLN A 154 34.04 43.22 28.97
CA GLN A 154 35.47 43.50 28.80
C GLN A 154 36.30 42.43 29.48
N VAL A 155 37.39 42.02 28.86
CA VAL A 155 38.38 41.17 29.52
C VAL A 155 39.62 41.98 29.84
N TYR A 156 40.03 41.96 31.09
CA TYR A 156 41.24 42.61 31.57
C TYR A 156 41.98 41.70 32.54
N GLU A 157 43.29 41.51 32.36
CA GLU A 157 44.12 40.57 33.15
C GLU A 157 43.48 39.17 33.30
N ASP A 158 42.90 38.64 32.21
CA ASP A 158 42.16 37.37 32.20
C ASP A 158 41.07 37.29 33.28
N SER A 159 40.39 38.41 33.55
CA SER A 159 39.14 38.48 34.32
C SER A 159 38.08 39.17 33.47
N LEU A 160 36.84 38.68 33.54
CA LEU A 160 35.73 39.28 32.82
C LEU A 160 35.09 40.38 33.68
N PHE A 161 34.90 41.55 33.09
CA PHE A 161 34.22 42.69 33.68
C PHE A 161 32.97 43.04 32.87
N PHE A 162 31.91 43.45 33.56
CA PHE A 162 30.70 43.97 32.95
C PHE A 162 29.99 44.96 33.87
N TYR A 163 29.20 45.86 33.29
CA TYR A 163 28.40 46.81 34.04
C TYR A 163 26.93 46.38 34.13
N THR A 164 26.27 46.69 35.24
CA THR A 164 24.80 46.64 35.35
C THR A 164 24.26 48.04 35.61
N TYR A 165 23.27 48.46 34.83
CA TYR A 165 22.62 49.77 34.93
C TYR A 165 21.13 49.62 35.25
N ILE A 166 20.76 49.95 36.50
CA ILE A 166 19.39 49.84 37.01
C ILE A 166 19.08 51.11 37.82
N ASP A 167 17.98 51.79 37.54
CA ASP A 167 17.52 52.99 38.27
C ASP A 167 18.63 54.03 38.51
N LYS A 168 19.38 54.37 37.45
CA LYS A 168 20.52 55.31 37.47
C LYS A 168 21.76 54.82 38.23
N LYS A 169 21.71 53.67 38.90
CA LYS A 169 22.85 53.06 39.58
C LYS A 169 23.65 52.22 38.58
N ILE A 170 24.95 52.50 38.49
CA ILE A 170 25.90 51.74 37.69
C ILE A 170 26.77 50.93 38.65
N GLN A 171 26.88 49.64 38.40
CA GLN A 171 27.74 48.73 39.18
C GLN A 171 28.65 47.97 38.22
N LEU A 172 29.97 48.07 38.45
CA LEU A 172 31.00 47.28 37.80
C LEU A 172 31.12 45.95 38.54
N ASN A 173 30.94 44.87 37.78
CA ASN A 173 31.02 43.50 38.26
C ASN A 173 32.25 42.82 37.66
N GLN A 174 32.95 42.05 38.48
CA GLN A 174 34.04 41.18 38.05
C GLN A 174 33.59 39.72 38.19
N LEU A 175 33.85 38.91 37.17
CA LEU A 175 33.52 37.49 37.16
C LEU A 175 34.78 36.66 36.91
N ASN A 176 35.10 35.80 37.88
CA ASN A 176 36.24 34.88 37.80
C ASN A 176 35.86 33.67 36.92
N HIS A 177 36.83 33.14 36.17
CA HIS A 177 36.59 32.12 35.14
C HIS A 177 35.99 30.80 35.66
N GLU A 178 36.06 30.56 36.97
CA GLU A 178 35.60 29.35 37.66
C GLU A 178 34.23 29.55 38.37
N GLU A 179 34.00 30.75 38.92
CA GLU A 179 32.87 31.07 39.79
C GLU A 179 31.73 31.78 39.05
N ALA A 180 30.48 31.37 39.30
CA ALA A 180 29.30 31.91 38.61
C ALA A 180 28.72 33.18 39.27
N THR A 181 29.27 33.60 40.41
CA THR A 181 28.78 34.75 41.18
C THR A 181 29.70 35.95 41.00
N PRO A 182 29.21 37.06 40.41
CA PRO A 182 30.02 38.25 40.20
C PRO A 182 30.36 38.94 41.52
N VAL A 183 31.61 39.37 41.65
CA VAL A 183 32.09 40.21 42.73
C VAL A 183 31.88 41.68 42.36
N LYS A 184 31.29 42.46 43.27
CA LYS A 184 31.06 43.89 43.06
C LYS A 184 32.38 44.66 43.23
N ALA A 185 32.95 45.12 42.12
CA ALA A 185 34.23 45.82 42.12
C ALA A 185 34.08 47.31 42.42
N PHE A 186 33.05 47.96 41.86
CA PHE A 186 32.83 49.40 42.00
C PHE A 186 31.37 49.77 41.70
N SER A 187 30.85 50.87 42.27
CA SER A 187 29.52 51.37 41.91
C SER A 187 29.38 52.87 42.13
N PHE A 188 28.59 53.53 41.30
CA PHE A 188 28.27 54.96 41.40
C PHE A 188 26.86 55.21 40.84
N THR A 189 26.32 56.41 41.06
CA THR A 189 24.95 56.76 40.63
C THR A 189 25.00 57.97 39.71
N LEU A 190 24.30 57.89 38.57
CA LEU A 190 24.18 59.03 37.66
C LEU A 190 23.25 60.12 38.23
N PRO A 191 23.56 61.40 38.01
CA PRO A 191 22.65 62.52 38.25
C PRO A 191 21.30 62.35 37.55
N LYS A 192 20.25 62.98 38.10
CA LYS A 192 18.85 62.82 37.60
C LYS A 192 18.67 63.22 36.14
N ASP A 193 19.43 64.20 35.66
CA ASP A 193 19.40 64.77 34.32
C ASP A 193 20.30 64.03 33.31
N LEU A 194 21.11 63.06 33.77
CA LEU A 194 22.00 62.28 32.92
C LEU A 194 21.46 60.87 32.69
N TYR A 195 21.55 60.39 31.46
CA TYR A 195 21.07 59.08 31.03
C TYR A 195 22.21 58.37 30.32
N LEU A 196 22.56 57.17 30.78
CA LEU A 196 23.64 56.38 30.20
C LEU A 196 23.33 56.03 28.74
N SER A 197 24.31 56.20 27.85
CA SER A 197 24.29 55.65 26.50
C SER A 197 25.27 54.47 26.41
N GLU A 198 26.57 54.74 26.55
CA GLU A 198 27.64 53.74 26.54
C GLU A 198 28.55 53.88 27.77
N ILE A 199 29.28 52.81 28.10
CA ILE A 199 30.28 52.81 29.17
C ILE A 199 31.44 51.89 28.79
N THR A 200 32.66 52.25 29.17
CA THR A 200 33.85 51.43 28.95
C THR A 200 34.86 51.61 30.08
N GLY A 201 35.77 50.66 30.26
CA GLY A 201 36.82 50.67 31.27
C GLY A 201 36.63 49.57 32.32
N SER A 202 37.72 49.12 32.94
CA SER A 202 37.71 47.98 33.87
C SER A 202 38.16 48.34 35.29
N LYS A 203 38.65 49.56 35.53
CA LYS A 203 39.22 50.00 36.82
C LYS A 203 38.70 51.37 37.26
N PRO A 204 38.41 51.59 38.55
CA PRO A 204 38.03 52.91 39.06
C PRO A 204 39.08 53.98 38.73
N GLY A 205 38.63 55.13 38.20
CA GLY A 205 39.51 56.18 37.69
C GLY A 205 39.97 56.00 36.23
N GLU A 206 39.56 54.90 35.57
CA GLU A 206 39.77 54.64 34.14
C GLU A 206 38.45 54.16 33.49
N ILE A 207 37.31 54.64 34.02
CA ILE A 207 35.97 54.36 33.50
C ILE A 207 35.50 55.60 32.75
N TYR A 208 34.99 55.41 31.54
CA TYR A 208 34.47 56.46 30.69
C TYR A 208 33.05 56.11 30.26
N LEU A 209 32.17 57.10 30.21
CA LEU A 209 30.78 56.89 29.80
C LEU A 209 30.30 58.01 28.88
N THR A 210 29.36 57.68 28.01
CA THR A 210 28.62 58.66 27.21
C THR A 210 27.18 58.77 27.71
N THR A 211 26.57 59.94 27.53
CA THR A 211 25.16 60.17 27.87
C THR A 211 24.31 60.30 26.62
N LYS A 212 23.03 59.96 26.71
CA LYS A 212 22.02 60.16 25.63
C LYS A 212 21.86 61.63 25.20
N THR A 213 22.43 62.56 25.95
CA THR A 213 22.49 64.00 25.66
C THR A 213 23.76 64.46 24.94
N GLY A 214 24.67 63.55 24.59
CA GLY A 214 25.86 63.87 23.79
C GLY A 214 27.14 64.16 24.57
N LYS A 215 27.20 63.87 25.88
CA LYS A 215 28.36 64.19 26.72
C LYS A 215 29.20 62.96 27.03
N ILE A 216 30.51 63.14 27.18
CA ILE A 216 31.46 62.10 27.63
C ILE A 216 32.03 62.50 28.98
N TYR A 217 32.01 61.57 29.93
CA TYR A 217 32.52 61.75 31.28
C TYR A 217 33.59 60.71 31.62
N GLU A 218 34.62 61.16 32.33
CA GLU A 218 35.53 60.31 33.11
C GLU A 218 34.94 60.12 34.51
N VAL A 219 34.92 58.88 35.00
CA VAL A 219 34.47 58.56 36.36
C VAL A 219 35.68 58.46 37.27
N SER A 220 35.72 59.31 38.30
CA SER A 220 36.80 59.32 39.29
C SER A 220 36.81 58.03 40.13
N LYS A 221 37.87 57.82 40.91
CA LYS A 221 37.96 56.71 41.88
C LYS A 221 36.88 56.76 42.97
N THR A 222 36.29 57.93 43.20
CA THR A 222 35.19 58.16 44.17
C THR A 222 33.81 58.05 43.53
N GLY A 223 33.72 57.96 42.20
CA GLY A 223 32.45 57.89 41.46
C GLY A 223 31.95 59.24 40.94
N ASP A 224 32.72 60.31 41.12
CA ASP A 224 32.38 61.64 40.61
C ASP A 224 32.62 61.74 39.10
N LEU A 225 31.76 62.48 38.40
CA LEU A 225 31.82 62.62 36.96
C LEU A 225 32.58 63.89 36.56
N LYS A 226 33.63 63.73 35.75
CA LYS A 226 34.41 64.82 35.16
C LYS A 226 34.13 64.88 33.66
N LEU A 227 33.60 66.01 33.18
CA LEU A 227 33.26 66.21 31.77
C LEU A 227 34.54 66.24 30.92
N LEU A 228 34.61 65.39 29.90
CA LEU A 228 35.69 65.38 28.90
C LEU A 228 35.24 66.00 27.57
N PHE A 229 33.98 65.77 27.18
CA PHE A 229 33.44 66.23 25.91
C PHE A 229 31.94 66.58 26.02
N PRO A 230 31.48 67.69 25.40
CA PRO A 230 32.26 68.70 24.69
C PRO A 230 33.15 69.53 25.64
N LEU A 231 34.18 70.18 25.10
CA LEU A 231 35.09 71.03 25.89
C LEU A 231 34.33 72.20 26.51
N SER A 232 34.67 72.55 27.75
CA SER A 232 34.01 73.63 28.49
C SER A 232 34.11 74.95 27.72
N GLY A 233 32.97 75.49 27.27
CA GLY A 233 32.88 76.72 26.46
C GLY A 233 32.32 76.52 25.05
N ASP A 234 32.31 75.28 24.53
CA ASP A 234 31.67 74.96 23.26
C ASP A 234 30.16 74.73 23.45
N ASN A 235 29.37 75.77 23.19
CA ASN A 235 27.92 75.75 23.40
C ASN A 235 27.13 75.21 22.20
N ASN A 236 27.78 74.92 21.06
CA ASN A 236 27.07 74.39 19.91
C ASN A 236 26.48 73.01 20.27
N PRO A 237 25.14 72.85 20.23
CA PRO A 237 24.53 71.55 20.44
C PRO A 237 24.98 70.61 19.32
N MET A 238 25.69 69.54 19.66
CA MET A 238 25.85 68.45 18.71
C MET A 238 24.46 67.91 18.39
N LYS A 239 24.18 67.80 17.09
CA LYS A 239 22.90 67.27 16.63
C LYS A 239 22.72 65.83 17.09
N SER A 240 23.78 65.03 17.01
CA SER A 240 23.84 63.62 17.41
C SER A 240 24.76 63.37 18.63
N VAL A 241 24.73 62.15 19.16
CA VAL A 241 25.48 61.71 20.35
C VAL A 241 26.75 60.94 19.95
N PRO A 242 27.85 61.06 20.70
CA PRO A 242 28.96 60.11 20.64
C PRO A 242 28.50 58.68 20.95
N ILE A 243 28.54 57.80 19.95
CA ILE A 243 28.22 56.38 20.08
C ILE A 243 29.50 55.56 20.07
N ARG A 244 29.44 54.37 20.69
CA ARG A 244 30.53 53.38 20.76
C ARG A 244 31.86 53.94 21.24
N ILE A 245 32.18 53.71 22.51
CA ILE A 245 33.42 54.19 23.13
C ILE A 245 34.36 53.04 23.46
N THR A 246 35.64 53.23 23.16
CA THR A 246 36.66 52.25 23.52
C THR A 246 37.96 52.95 23.91
N LEU A 247 38.70 52.32 24.83
CA LEU A 247 39.93 52.85 25.41
C LEU A 247 41.10 51.97 24.94
N ASP A 248 42.16 52.58 24.43
CA ASP A 248 43.38 51.84 24.09
C ASP A 248 44.33 51.71 25.30
N ASN A 249 45.41 50.96 25.13
CA ASN A 249 46.42 50.78 26.18
C ASN A 249 47.20 52.06 26.51
N ASN A 250 47.19 53.07 25.64
CA ASN A 250 47.86 54.36 25.80
C ASN A 250 46.96 55.43 26.42
N LYS A 251 45.77 55.06 26.88
CA LYS A 251 44.75 55.97 27.43
C LYS A 251 44.23 56.99 26.42
N ASN A 252 44.07 56.57 25.17
CA ASN A 252 43.32 57.29 24.16
C ASN A 252 41.88 56.74 24.14
N LEU A 253 40.91 57.63 24.34
CA LEU A 253 39.50 57.32 24.25
C LEU A 253 39.01 57.61 22.83
N TYR A 254 38.48 56.60 22.16
CA TYR A 254 37.91 56.71 20.81
C TYR A 254 36.39 56.70 20.87
N PHE A 255 35.74 57.46 20.00
CA PHE A 255 34.28 57.47 19.86
C PHE A 255 33.84 57.78 18.44
N ILE A 256 32.66 57.30 18.05
CA ILE A 256 32.02 57.61 16.77
C ILE A 256 31.06 58.79 16.95
N ASN A 257 31.16 59.81 16.10
CA ASN A 257 30.12 60.83 15.96
C ASN A 257 29.07 60.36 14.95
N SER A 258 27.87 60.03 15.43
CA SER A 258 26.81 59.47 14.58
C SER A 258 26.20 60.44 13.56
N ASP A 259 26.54 61.73 13.58
CA ASP A 259 26.03 62.72 12.63
C ASP A 259 26.79 62.62 11.30
N ASN A 260 28.11 62.53 11.35
CA ASN A 260 28.98 62.56 10.18
C ASN A 260 29.79 61.27 9.98
N ASN A 261 29.60 60.26 10.85
CA ASN A 261 30.35 59.00 10.84
C ASN A 261 31.87 59.18 11.00
N ASP A 262 32.28 60.27 11.64
CA ASP A 262 33.67 60.49 11.99
C ASP A 262 34.05 59.72 13.25
N VAL A 263 35.30 59.29 13.34
CA VAL A 263 35.89 58.74 14.56
C VAL A 263 36.84 59.76 15.14
N TYR A 264 36.63 60.10 16.41
CA TYR A 264 37.46 61.04 17.15
C TYR A 264 38.26 60.33 18.24
N ARG A 265 39.43 60.86 18.55
CA ARG A 265 40.30 60.47 19.65
C ARG A 265 40.42 61.59 20.67
N ILE A 266 40.28 61.24 21.94
CA ILE A 266 40.57 62.09 23.10
C ILE A 266 41.73 61.45 23.87
N PRO A 267 42.95 62.01 23.80
CA PRO A 267 44.03 61.63 24.70
C PRO A 267 43.64 61.99 26.14
N VAL A 268 43.49 61.01 27.03
CA VAL A 268 43.03 61.27 28.41
C VAL A 268 44.01 62.17 29.18
N SER A 269 45.30 62.11 28.85
CA SER A 269 46.33 63.00 29.41
C SER A 269 46.13 64.46 29.01
N GLU A 270 45.53 64.72 27.84
CA GLU A 270 45.30 66.06 27.29
C GLU A 270 43.90 66.17 26.66
N PRO A 271 42.81 66.18 27.45
CA PRO A 271 41.44 66.14 26.93
C PRO A 271 41.08 67.30 26.00
N ALA A 272 41.82 68.41 26.07
CA ALA A 272 41.68 69.57 25.20
C ALA A 272 42.05 69.29 23.73
N LYS A 273 42.76 68.21 23.44
CA LYS A 273 43.28 67.88 22.11
C LYS A 273 42.45 66.77 21.46
N ILE A 274 41.22 67.10 21.07
CA ILE A 274 40.35 66.18 20.34
C ILE A 274 40.83 66.10 18.90
N GLU A 275 41.17 64.90 18.44
CA GLU A 275 41.75 64.67 17.12
C GLU A 275 40.79 63.84 16.26
N LEU A 276 40.61 64.26 15.01
CA LEU A 276 39.87 63.48 14.02
C LEU A 276 40.78 62.35 13.52
N VAL A 277 40.35 61.10 13.69
CA VAL A 277 41.12 59.90 13.36
C VAL A 277 40.63 59.27 12.06
N TYR A 278 39.32 59.34 11.82
CA TYR A 278 38.70 58.85 10.60
C TYR A 278 37.59 59.80 10.17
N THR A 279 37.54 60.09 8.88
CA THR A 279 36.41 60.78 8.26
C THR A 279 36.10 60.14 6.92
N LYS A 280 34.82 60.01 6.63
CA LYS A 280 34.35 59.37 5.40
C LYS A 280 34.73 60.21 4.17
N ALA A 281 35.13 59.55 3.09
CA ALA A 281 35.44 60.22 1.83
C ALA A 281 34.17 60.86 1.21
N PRO A 282 34.24 62.06 0.61
CA PRO A 282 33.08 62.76 0.06
C PRO A 282 32.34 62.02 -1.08
N ASP A 283 33.06 61.20 -1.84
CA ASP A 283 32.55 60.49 -3.03
C ASP A 283 32.01 59.08 -2.73
N ASP A 284 32.02 58.66 -1.45
CA ASP A 284 31.50 57.37 -1.03
C ASP A 284 29.97 57.45 -0.90
N THR A 285 29.28 57.13 -1.99
CA THR A 285 27.83 57.22 -2.16
C THR A 285 27.03 56.22 -1.31
N ASP A 286 27.70 55.25 -0.67
CA ASP A 286 27.04 54.27 0.18
C ASP A 286 26.56 54.93 1.47
N THR A 287 25.29 54.77 1.82
CA THR A 287 24.59 55.39 2.95
C THR A 287 24.98 54.83 4.33
N GLU A 288 26.15 54.21 4.46
CA GLU A 288 26.46 53.38 5.61
C GLU A 288 26.98 54.16 6.81
N ASN A 289 26.25 54.04 7.92
CA ASN A 289 26.63 54.55 9.22
C ASN A 289 27.56 53.56 9.92
N LEU A 290 28.61 54.06 10.58
CA LEU A 290 29.44 53.21 11.43
C LEU A 290 28.58 52.67 12.60
N VAL A 291 28.72 51.38 12.88
CA VAL A 291 27.93 50.66 13.91
C VAL A 291 28.76 50.28 15.13
N ASP A 292 30.06 50.05 14.94
CA ASP A 292 30.97 49.71 16.03
C ASP A 292 32.43 50.04 15.71
N LEU A 293 33.25 50.09 16.77
CA LEU A 293 34.70 50.28 16.65
C LEU A 293 35.46 49.48 17.70
N ALA A 294 36.59 48.89 17.30
CA ALA A 294 37.47 48.14 18.18
C ALA A 294 38.94 48.59 18.04
N ASN A 295 39.65 48.57 19.17
CA ASN A 295 41.08 48.81 19.21
C ASN A 295 41.84 47.50 18.98
N LEU A 296 42.81 47.52 18.08
CA LEU A 296 43.72 46.40 17.83
C LEU A 296 45.02 46.59 18.64
N MET A 297 45.71 45.49 18.94
CA MET A 297 46.93 45.53 19.77
C MET A 297 48.11 46.25 19.10
N ASP A 298 48.12 46.29 17.77
CA ASP A 298 49.11 46.98 16.94
C ASP A 298 48.89 48.51 16.89
N GLY A 299 47.87 49.03 17.60
CA GLY A 299 47.52 50.45 17.61
C GLY A 299 46.59 50.86 16.45
N HIS A 300 46.22 49.91 15.59
CA HIS A 300 45.25 50.10 14.53
C HIS A 300 43.82 50.07 15.08
N LEU A 301 42.87 50.58 14.31
CA LEU A 301 41.44 50.52 14.62
C LEU A 301 40.71 49.65 13.61
N LEU A 302 39.73 48.89 14.10
CA LEU A 302 38.81 48.13 13.27
C LEU A 302 37.44 48.80 13.36
N LEU A 303 36.97 49.33 12.23
CA LEU A 303 35.68 50.00 12.10
C LEU A 303 34.69 49.05 11.46
N ALA A 304 33.49 48.93 12.00
CA ALA A 304 32.40 48.17 11.38
C ALA A 304 31.32 49.12 10.87
N SER A 305 30.85 48.90 9.65
CA SER A 305 29.55 49.38 9.14
C SER A 305 28.63 48.17 8.94
N SER A 306 27.43 48.36 8.41
CA SER A 306 26.45 47.27 8.24
C SER A 306 26.94 46.10 7.37
N ASP A 307 27.68 46.37 6.30
CA ASP A 307 28.06 45.37 5.29
C ASP A 307 29.57 45.07 5.20
N ARG A 308 30.40 45.79 5.97
CA ARG A 308 31.87 45.70 5.86
C ARG A 308 32.60 46.05 7.15
N ILE A 309 33.85 45.59 7.21
CA ILE A 309 34.84 46.00 8.19
C ILE A 309 35.98 46.75 7.49
N THR A 310 36.50 47.80 8.14
CA THR A 310 37.58 48.63 7.64
C THR A 310 38.65 48.75 8.71
N LYS A 311 39.86 48.26 8.42
CA LYS A 311 41.01 48.39 9.31
C LYS A 311 41.80 49.65 8.94
N ILE A 312 42.10 50.50 9.92
CA ILE A 312 42.84 51.75 9.72
C ILE A 312 44.03 51.86 10.67
N ASP A 313 45.07 52.59 10.28
CA ASP A 313 46.31 52.71 11.06
C ASP A 313 46.29 53.73 12.21
N GLY A 314 45.13 54.36 12.44
CA GLY A 314 44.98 55.46 13.39
C GLY A 314 45.29 56.84 12.82
N THR A 315 45.51 56.99 11.50
CA THR A 315 45.74 58.26 10.79
C THR A 315 44.89 58.45 9.53
N ASN A 316 43.60 58.09 9.59
CA ASN A 316 42.64 58.06 8.47
C ASN A 316 43.09 57.23 7.24
N GLN A 317 44.23 56.52 7.32
CA GLN A 317 44.72 55.65 6.25
C GLN A 317 44.12 54.25 6.40
N ILE A 318 43.43 53.81 5.34
CA ILE A 318 42.82 52.49 5.26
C ILE A 318 43.90 51.45 4.93
N LEU A 319 44.00 50.41 5.77
CA LEU A 319 44.92 49.28 5.61
C LEU A 319 44.27 48.12 4.86
N SER A 320 43.03 47.79 5.20
CA SER A 320 42.22 46.78 4.53
C SER A 320 40.74 47.10 4.67
N GLN A 321 39.94 46.60 3.72
CA GLN A 321 38.50 46.69 3.74
C GLN A 321 37.94 45.37 3.22
N GLU A 322 37.04 44.76 4.00
CA GLU A 322 36.47 43.45 3.71
C GLU A 322 34.95 43.57 3.82
N ASN A 323 34.23 43.10 2.80
CA ASN A 323 32.77 43.01 2.79
C ASN A 323 32.26 41.56 2.82
N GLU A 324 33.18 40.59 2.86
CA GLU A 324 32.85 39.17 2.87
C GLU A 324 33.92 38.35 3.60
N ALA A 325 33.49 37.29 4.28
CA ALA A 325 34.33 36.28 4.88
C ALA A 325 34.62 35.16 3.89
N ALA A 326 35.89 34.89 3.59
CA ALA A 326 36.25 33.79 2.72
C ALA A 326 36.04 32.42 3.39
N PHE A 327 35.46 31.45 2.68
CA PHE A 327 35.35 30.08 3.20
C PHE A 327 36.69 29.35 3.13
N SER A 328 36.98 28.54 4.15
CA SER A 328 38.13 27.63 4.11
C SER A 328 37.96 26.58 3.01
N LYS A 329 39.08 26.09 2.43
CA LYS A 329 39.06 25.03 1.40
C LYS A 329 38.30 23.77 1.87
N HIS A 330 38.37 23.47 3.17
CA HIS A 330 37.68 22.36 3.80
C HIS A 330 36.15 22.54 3.77
N LEU A 331 35.64 23.74 4.09
CA LEU A 331 34.20 24.06 4.04
C LEU A 331 33.65 23.94 2.62
N ILE A 332 34.40 24.40 1.61
CA ILE A 332 34.01 24.29 0.20
C ILE A 332 33.89 22.81 -0.23
N GLN A 333 34.84 21.96 0.17
CA GLN A 333 34.80 20.51 -0.13
C GLN A 333 33.61 19.81 0.52
N LEU A 334 33.27 20.15 1.76
CA LEU A 334 32.07 19.67 2.44
C LEU A 334 30.79 20.09 1.70
N GLY A 335 30.72 21.33 1.21
CA GLY A 335 29.62 21.81 0.39
C GLY A 335 29.41 20.99 -0.88
N TYR A 336 30.49 20.67 -1.62
CA TYR A 336 30.39 19.80 -2.81
C TYR A 336 29.92 18.39 -2.47
N LEU A 337 30.44 17.79 -1.39
CA LEU A 337 30.02 16.47 -0.93
C LEU A 337 28.53 16.47 -0.54
N PHE A 338 28.06 17.52 0.12
CA PHE A 338 26.65 17.68 0.48
C PHE A 338 25.74 17.71 -0.74
N TRP A 339 26.04 18.55 -1.74
CA TRP A 339 25.22 18.64 -2.95
C TRP A 339 25.27 17.36 -3.80
N LEU A 340 26.39 16.62 -3.79
CA LEU A 340 26.48 15.27 -4.38
C LEU A 340 25.56 14.27 -3.67
N GLN A 341 25.46 14.33 -2.33
CA GLN A 341 24.53 13.48 -1.57
C GLN A 341 23.06 13.81 -1.90
N VAL A 342 22.73 15.10 -2.03
CA VAL A 342 21.38 15.54 -2.44
C VAL A 342 21.03 15.01 -3.83
N LEU A 343 21.93 15.15 -4.81
CA LEU A 343 21.74 14.63 -6.16
C LEU A 343 21.56 13.10 -6.16
N ALA A 344 22.40 12.38 -5.41
CA ALA A 344 22.29 10.94 -5.27
C ALA A 344 20.95 10.50 -4.66
N ALA A 345 20.46 11.23 -3.65
CA ALA A 345 19.15 10.99 -3.04
C ALA A 345 18.00 11.17 -4.04
N VAL A 346 18.03 12.23 -4.86
CA VAL A 346 17.02 12.48 -5.91
C VAL A 346 17.03 11.37 -6.96
N ILE A 347 18.20 10.96 -7.45
CA ILE A 347 18.33 9.88 -8.43
C ILE A 347 17.80 8.55 -7.86
N LEU A 348 18.17 8.22 -6.61
CA LEU A 348 17.67 7.03 -5.91
C LEU A 348 16.15 7.06 -5.71
N LEU A 349 15.59 8.22 -5.37
CA LEU A 349 14.14 8.41 -5.23
C LEU A 349 13.43 8.12 -6.57
N LEU A 350 13.86 8.76 -7.66
CA LEU A 350 13.27 8.55 -8.98
C LEU A 350 13.42 7.10 -9.47
N TRP A 351 14.59 6.50 -9.24
CA TRP A 351 14.83 5.10 -9.55
C TRP A 351 13.93 4.17 -8.73
N SER A 352 13.74 4.45 -7.44
CA SER A 352 12.87 3.65 -6.56
C SER A 352 11.40 3.71 -6.99
N ILE A 353 10.90 4.89 -7.37
CA ILE A 353 9.54 5.08 -7.89
C ILE A 353 9.35 4.26 -9.19
N ARG A 354 10.29 4.39 -10.14
CA ARG A 354 10.26 3.63 -11.40
C ARG A 354 10.35 2.11 -11.16
N TYR A 355 11.27 1.68 -10.32
CA TYR A 355 11.48 0.27 -9.98
C TYR A 355 10.23 -0.32 -9.33
N TYR A 356 9.63 0.41 -8.40
CA TYR A 356 8.40 0.00 -7.73
C TYR A 356 7.24 -0.12 -8.72
N TYR A 357 7.02 0.88 -9.58
CA TYR A 357 5.96 0.83 -10.59
C TYR A 357 6.10 -0.36 -11.54
N VAL A 358 7.27 -0.54 -12.16
CA VAL A 358 7.51 -1.59 -13.15
C VAL A 358 7.43 -2.99 -12.55
N HIS A 359 7.95 -3.17 -11.33
CA HIS A 359 8.16 -4.51 -10.78
C HIS A 359 7.02 -4.99 -9.88
N PHE A 360 6.31 -4.08 -9.20
CA PHE A 360 5.19 -4.44 -8.33
C PHE A 360 3.88 -4.59 -9.11
N MET A 361 3.60 -3.70 -10.07
CA MET A 361 2.35 -3.74 -10.83
C MET A 361 2.23 -4.98 -11.72
N ASN A 362 3.35 -5.48 -12.24
CA ASN A 362 3.38 -6.66 -13.13
C ASN A 362 3.39 -8.01 -12.41
N ARG A 363 3.35 -8.04 -11.06
CA ARG A 363 3.35 -9.29 -10.28
C ARG A 363 1.94 -9.76 -9.92
N ARG A 364 1.79 -11.07 -9.68
CA ARG A 364 0.59 -11.69 -9.08
C ARG A 364 0.52 -11.39 -7.58
N ILE A 365 0.35 -10.13 -7.23
CA ILE A 365 0.07 -9.66 -5.87
C ILE A 365 -1.44 -9.40 -5.75
N SER A 366 -1.97 -9.34 -4.53
CA SER A 366 -3.40 -9.07 -4.33
C SER A 366 -3.78 -7.74 -4.97
N LEU A 367 -4.95 -7.71 -5.61
CA LEU A 367 -5.51 -6.50 -6.22
C LEU A 367 -5.58 -5.35 -5.19
N LEU A 368 -5.94 -5.70 -3.96
CA LEU A 368 -5.95 -4.87 -2.77
C LEU A 368 -4.67 -4.06 -2.59
N LEU A 369 -3.52 -4.74 -2.65
CA LEU A 369 -2.23 -4.08 -2.43
C LEU A 369 -1.90 -3.13 -3.58
N LYS A 370 -2.24 -3.51 -4.82
CA LYS A 370 -2.06 -2.64 -6.00
C LYS A 370 -2.92 -1.39 -5.91
N GLN A 371 -4.16 -1.50 -5.44
CA GLN A 371 -5.05 -0.35 -5.26
C GLN A 371 -4.53 0.60 -4.18
N ILE A 372 -4.11 0.08 -3.02
CA ILE A 372 -3.54 0.91 -1.93
C ILE A 372 -2.33 1.70 -2.43
N ILE A 373 -1.45 1.03 -3.19
CA ILE A 373 -0.24 1.64 -3.77
C ILE A 373 -0.56 2.81 -4.70
N VAL A 374 -1.68 2.77 -5.43
CA VAL A 374 -2.05 3.82 -6.39
C VAL A 374 -2.88 4.92 -5.74
N PHE A 375 -3.89 4.56 -4.95
CA PHE A 375 -4.85 5.52 -4.40
C PHE A 375 -4.27 6.33 -3.24
N VAL A 376 -3.52 5.73 -2.33
CA VAL A 376 -3.02 6.44 -1.13
C VAL A 376 -2.10 7.60 -1.51
N PRO A 377 -1.08 7.45 -2.37
CA PRO A 377 -0.23 8.58 -2.76
C PRO A 377 -1.00 9.69 -3.49
N LEU A 378 -2.00 9.33 -4.31
CA LEU A 378 -2.82 10.29 -5.03
C LEU A 378 -3.69 11.12 -4.08
N VAL A 379 -4.30 10.48 -3.07
CA VAL A 379 -5.05 11.17 -2.01
C VAL A 379 -4.13 12.09 -1.21
N ILE A 380 -2.97 11.60 -0.76
CA ILE A 380 -1.98 12.41 -0.03
C ILE A 380 -1.56 13.63 -0.86
N ALA A 381 -1.23 13.43 -2.14
CA ALA A 381 -0.85 14.53 -3.03
C ALA A 381 -1.98 15.57 -3.18
N SER A 382 -3.23 15.11 -3.31
CA SER A 382 -4.39 16.02 -3.40
C SER A 382 -4.62 16.81 -2.10
N LEU A 383 -4.45 16.17 -0.93
CA LEU A 383 -4.56 16.82 0.37
C LEU A 383 -3.43 17.84 0.61
N ILE A 384 -2.20 17.52 0.19
CA ILE A 384 -1.07 18.46 0.25
C ILE A 384 -1.35 19.66 -0.67
N LEU A 385 -1.79 19.43 -1.90
CA LEU A 385 -2.11 20.52 -2.83
C LEU A 385 -3.21 21.43 -2.29
N LEU A 386 -4.30 20.85 -1.78
CA LEU A 386 -5.40 21.61 -1.17
C LEU A 386 -4.93 22.40 0.05
N SER A 387 -4.10 21.77 0.90
CA SER A 387 -3.49 22.44 2.05
C SER A 387 -2.64 23.64 1.63
N ILE A 388 -1.81 23.51 0.60
CA ILE A 388 -1.00 24.61 0.06
C ILE A 388 -1.88 25.76 -0.44
N LEU A 389 -2.98 25.45 -1.15
CA LEU A 389 -3.91 26.45 -1.67
C LEU A 389 -4.64 27.21 -0.55
N ILE A 390 -5.23 26.49 0.41
CA ILE A 390 -5.91 27.08 1.58
C ILE A 390 -4.92 27.94 2.36
N TYR A 391 -3.72 27.41 2.60
CA TYR A 391 -2.68 28.11 3.33
C TYR A 391 -2.25 29.41 2.64
N SER A 392 -2.00 29.37 1.33
CA SER A 392 -1.64 30.55 0.54
C SER A 392 -2.73 31.63 0.59
N SER A 393 -3.99 31.22 0.47
CA SER A 393 -5.15 32.12 0.57
C SER A 393 -5.23 32.77 1.95
N TYR A 394 -5.20 31.97 3.01
CA TYR A 394 -5.29 32.45 4.40
C TYR A 394 -4.13 33.39 4.76
N SER A 395 -2.90 33.03 4.39
CA SER A 395 -1.72 33.84 4.67
C SER A 395 -1.79 35.21 4.00
N LYS A 396 -2.32 35.30 2.77
CA LYS A 396 -2.47 36.56 2.05
C LYS A 396 -3.52 37.45 2.71
N GLU A 397 -4.67 36.88 3.08
CA GLU A 397 -5.74 37.62 3.77
C GLU A 397 -5.26 38.15 5.13
N LEU A 398 -4.56 37.31 5.90
CA LEU A 398 -4.00 37.69 7.20
C LEU A 398 -3.03 38.89 7.08
N LEU A 399 -2.14 38.89 6.08
CA LEU A 399 -1.20 40.00 5.85
C LEU A 399 -1.92 41.30 5.49
N VAL A 400 -3.01 41.24 4.72
CA VAL A 400 -3.84 42.42 4.40
C VAL A 400 -4.50 42.96 5.68
N THR A 401 -5.07 42.08 6.51
CA THR A 401 -5.68 42.48 7.79
C THR A 401 -4.68 43.12 8.74
N VAL A 402 -3.48 42.54 8.89
CA VAL A 402 -2.40 43.14 9.71
C VAL A 402 -2.02 44.51 9.16
N GLY A 403 -1.86 44.64 7.84
CA GLY A 403 -1.56 45.92 7.19
C GLY A 403 -2.62 47.00 7.44
N ASN A 404 -3.90 46.64 7.35
CA ASN A 404 -5.00 47.56 7.64
C ASN A 404 -5.03 48.02 9.10
N ASN A 405 -4.74 47.11 10.04
CA ASN A 405 -4.66 47.44 11.46
C ASN A 405 -3.49 48.39 11.75
N LEU A 406 -2.32 48.13 11.15
CA LEU A 406 -1.16 49.03 11.28
C LEU A 406 -1.44 50.40 10.66
N LYS A 407 -2.13 50.46 9.51
CA LYS A 407 -2.56 51.72 8.89
C LYS A 407 -3.44 52.54 9.82
N LEU A 408 -4.41 51.90 10.49
CA LEU A 408 -5.28 52.56 11.46
C LEU A 408 -4.50 53.09 12.67
N LEU A 409 -3.56 52.31 13.20
CA LEU A 409 -2.74 52.73 14.34
C LEU A 409 -1.77 53.86 13.98
N SER A 410 -1.16 53.81 12.78
CA SER A 410 -0.34 54.91 12.26
C SER A 410 -1.18 56.18 12.14
N HIS A 411 -2.38 56.08 11.56
CA HIS A 411 -3.33 57.20 11.47
C HIS A 411 -3.70 57.77 12.83
N ASN A 412 -3.98 56.93 13.83
CA ASN A 412 -4.25 57.39 15.20
C ASN A 412 -3.05 58.12 15.80
N GLY A 413 -1.83 57.64 15.55
CA GLY A 413 -0.60 58.30 15.97
C GLY A 413 -0.45 59.72 15.40
N GLN A 414 -0.90 59.96 14.16
CA GLN A 414 -0.91 61.30 13.57
C GLN A 414 -1.72 62.31 14.38
N ASN A 415 -2.82 61.86 14.99
CA ASN A 415 -3.72 62.71 15.76
C ASN A 415 -3.31 62.86 17.23
N ILE A 416 -2.53 61.90 17.77
CA ILE A 416 -2.14 61.86 19.18
C ILE A 416 -0.76 62.51 19.41
N ILE A 417 0.12 62.47 18.42
CA ILE A 417 1.48 63.02 18.49
C ILE A 417 1.46 64.49 18.06
N ASP A 418 1.89 65.36 18.96
CA ASP A 418 1.97 66.80 18.74
C ASP A 418 3.18 67.17 17.88
N GLY A 419 2.94 67.53 16.62
CA GLY A 419 3.98 67.93 15.67
C GLY A 419 4.69 69.24 16.02
N ASP A 420 4.04 70.17 16.73
CA ASP A 420 4.67 71.43 17.16
C ASP A 420 5.74 71.17 18.23
N LYS A 421 5.48 70.20 19.11
CA LYS A 421 6.48 69.73 20.08
C LYS A 421 7.63 69.00 19.39
N LEU A 422 7.35 68.24 18.33
CA LEU A 422 8.40 67.56 17.54
C LEU A 422 9.28 68.57 16.81
N GLU A 423 8.72 69.67 16.30
CA GLU A 423 9.47 70.75 15.66
C GLU A 423 10.50 71.37 16.61
N LYS A 424 10.15 71.52 17.91
CA LYS A 424 11.01 72.06 18.97
C LYS A 424 12.19 71.16 19.37
N LEU A 425 12.15 69.86 19.07
CA LEU A 425 13.29 68.98 19.28
C LEU A 425 14.32 69.27 18.18
N THR A 426 15.52 69.71 18.52
CA THR A 426 16.54 70.15 17.54
C THR A 426 17.88 69.43 17.68
N SER A 427 18.17 68.88 18.86
CA SER A 427 19.43 68.18 19.11
C SER A 427 19.29 67.11 20.19
N ALA A 428 20.35 66.30 20.37
CA ALA A 428 20.40 65.31 21.44
C ALA A 428 20.24 65.90 22.86
N LYS A 429 20.51 67.21 23.07
CA LYS A 429 20.29 67.88 24.37
C LYS A 429 18.82 67.87 24.80
N ASP A 430 17.89 67.70 23.86
CA ASP A 430 16.45 67.66 24.11
C ASP A 430 15.96 66.32 24.66
N TYR A 431 16.83 65.32 24.77
CA TYR A 431 16.49 64.02 25.32
C TYR A 431 15.92 64.14 26.73
N MET A 432 14.72 63.57 26.93
CA MET A 432 13.98 63.61 28.20
C MET A 432 13.63 65.02 28.71
N ASN A 433 13.63 66.05 27.85
CA ASN A 433 13.02 67.34 28.15
C ASN A 433 11.47 67.25 28.16
N GLU A 434 10.78 68.35 28.50
CA GLU A 434 9.32 68.39 28.57
C GLU A 434 8.63 67.98 27.27
N ASN A 435 9.14 68.45 26.11
CA ASN A 435 8.59 68.11 24.80
C ASN A 435 8.79 66.61 24.49
N TYR A 436 9.98 66.08 24.75
CA TYR A 436 10.32 64.67 24.52
C TYR A 436 9.45 63.75 25.39
N VAL A 437 9.30 64.05 26.68
CA VAL A 437 8.48 63.26 27.60
C VAL A 437 7.01 63.29 27.18
N SER A 438 6.49 64.45 26.77
CA SER A 438 5.12 64.56 26.27
C SER A 438 4.90 63.72 25.00
N ILE A 439 5.82 63.77 24.04
CA ILE A 439 5.74 62.96 22.81
C ILE A 439 5.83 61.47 23.15
N LYS A 440 6.73 61.07 24.05
CA LYS A 440 6.89 59.67 24.49
C LYS A 440 5.61 59.14 25.14
N ALA A 441 4.95 59.96 25.95
CA ALA A 441 3.65 59.61 26.55
C ALA A 441 2.54 59.46 25.49
N SER A 442 2.40 60.42 24.58
CA SER A 442 1.46 60.36 23.44
C SER A 442 1.69 59.11 22.56
N LYS A 443 2.95 58.83 22.22
CA LYS A 443 3.34 57.65 21.44
C LYS A 443 2.92 56.36 22.15
N ASN A 444 3.22 56.25 23.44
CA ASN A 444 2.89 55.07 24.23
C ASN A 444 1.38 54.91 24.45
N ALA A 445 0.60 56.01 24.44
CA ALA A 445 -0.85 55.98 24.57
C ALA A 445 -1.54 55.24 23.42
N VAL A 446 -0.94 55.21 22.22
CA VAL A 446 -1.45 54.46 21.05
C VAL A 446 -1.62 52.96 21.37
N PHE A 447 -0.85 52.43 22.32
CA PHE A 447 -0.88 51.01 22.72
C PHE A 447 -1.74 50.72 23.96
N SER A 448 -2.35 51.74 24.58
CA SER A 448 -2.99 51.61 25.91
C SER A 448 -4.42 51.04 25.88
N GLY A 449 -4.89 50.58 24.72
CA GLY A 449 -6.29 50.24 24.42
C GLY A 449 -6.76 48.80 24.69
N GLY A 450 -6.09 48.03 25.56
CA GLY A 450 -6.70 46.81 26.15
C GLY A 450 -6.22 45.44 25.64
N ALA A 451 -5.25 45.36 24.73
CA ALA A 451 -4.48 44.14 24.47
C ALA A 451 -2.98 44.51 24.55
N GLY A 452 -2.13 43.57 24.97
CA GLY A 452 -0.69 43.79 25.04
C GLY A 452 -0.11 44.29 23.71
N ARG A 453 1.14 44.79 23.73
CA ARG A 453 1.79 45.26 22.49
C ARG A 453 1.94 44.16 21.43
N ASP A 454 1.87 42.87 21.77
CA ASP A 454 1.87 41.72 20.86
C ASP A 454 2.92 41.80 19.71
N GLY A 455 4.09 42.37 20.00
CA GLY A 455 5.18 42.58 19.03
C GLY A 455 5.08 43.85 18.18
N LEU A 456 4.12 44.74 18.48
CA LEU A 456 4.05 46.07 17.90
C LEU A 456 5.15 46.96 18.47
N TYR A 457 5.89 47.61 17.58
CA TYR A 457 6.87 48.63 17.89
C TYR A 457 6.46 49.97 17.26
N SER A 458 7.03 51.07 17.73
CA SER A 458 6.81 52.38 17.13
C SER A 458 8.06 53.24 17.15
N THR A 459 8.30 53.89 16.02
CA THR A 459 9.47 54.73 15.81
C THR A 459 9.02 56.08 15.25
N LEU A 460 9.65 57.14 15.74
CA LEU A 460 9.36 58.51 15.38
C LEU A 460 10.53 59.09 14.61
N TYR A 461 10.25 59.62 13.43
CA TYR A 461 11.22 60.30 12.60
C TYR A 461 10.87 61.77 12.46
N LYS A 462 11.90 62.62 12.44
CA LYS A 462 11.79 64.04 12.10
C LYS A 462 12.37 64.27 10.71
N TYR A 463 11.66 65.06 9.92
CA TYR A 463 12.10 65.48 8.59
C TYR A 463 12.54 66.94 8.63
N GLU A 464 13.81 67.19 8.32
CA GLU A 464 14.35 68.54 8.21
C GLU A 464 15.55 68.56 7.26
N ASN A 465 15.71 69.66 6.51
CA ASN A 465 16.81 69.85 5.54
C ASN A 465 16.96 68.70 4.53
N ASN A 466 15.84 68.19 4.02
CA ASN A 466 15.79 67.08 3.07
C ASN A 466 16.40 65.77 3.59
N GLN A 467 16.45 65.61 4.92
CA GLN A 467 16.98 64.44 5.60
C GLN A 467 15.99 63.96 6.67
N ILE A 468 15.93 62.63 6.83
CA ILE A 468 15.13 61.99 7.87
C ILE A 468 16.07 61.63 9.04
N TYR A 469 15.64 61.95 10.25
CA TYR A 469 16.35 61.65 11.49
C TYR A 469 15.45 60.80 12.39
N ARG A 470 15.96 59.66 12.88
CA ARG A 470 15.30 58.89 13.93
C ARG A 470 15.43 59.64 15.25
N VAL A 471 14.30 59.99 15.86
CA VAL A 471 14.26 60.82 17.08
C VAL A 471 13.88 60.02 18.31
N MET A 472 12.95 59.06 18.18
CA MET A 472 12.48 58.27 19.31
C MET A 472 12.11 56.87 18.86
N ASP A 473 12.66 55.87 19.53
CA ASP A 473 12.22 54.48 19.40
C ASP A 473 11.46 54.02 20.65
N ASP A 474 10.89 52.82 20.64
CA ASP A 474 10.14 52.28 21.78
C ASP A 474 11.02 51.75 22.91
N ASP A 475 12.15 51.14 22.56
CA ASP A 475 13.12 50.54 23.49
C ASP A 475 14.23 51.49 23.97
N ASP A 476 14.33 52.69 23.39
CA ASP A 476 15.38 53.66 23.70
C ASP A 476 16.80 53.11 23.43
N SER A 477 16.92 52.10 22.56
CA SER A 477 18.20 51.50 22.17
C SER A 477 19.09 52.50 21.45
N GLU A 478 18.51 53.27 20.55
CA GLU A 478 19.19 54.27 19.73
C GLU A 478 19.27 55.65 20.41
N THR A 479 20.16 56.51 19.93
CA THR A 479 20.26 57.92 20.36
C THR A 479 19.42 58.82 19.46
N MET A 480 19.01 59.99 19.96
CA MET A 480 18.27 60.97 19.16
C MET A 480 19.08 61.46 17.96
N PHE A 481 18.38 61.82 16.89
CA PHE A 481 18.92 62.44 15.67
C PHE A 481 19.92 61.56 14.91
N ARG A 482 19.75 60.24 14.95
CA ARG A 482 20.49 59.34 14.05
C ARG A 482 19.93 59.49 12.63
N LYS A 483 20.80 59.73 11.64
CA LYS A 483 20.38 59.84 10.23
C LYS A 483 19.77 58.52 9.76
N PHE A 484 18.60 58.61 9.14
CA PHE A 484 17.90 57.49 8.56
C PHE A 484 17.86 57.66 7.03
N PRO A 485 18.20 56.62 6.25
CA PRO A 485 18.13 56.68 4.80
C PRO A 485 16.68 56.85 4.34
N SER A 486 16.45 57.75 3.38
CA SER A 486 15.12 57.94 2.79
C SER A 486 14.92 56.96 1.64
N ASP A 487 13.76 56.32 1.60
CA ASP A 487 13.32 55.42 0.51
C ASP A 487 12.08 55.99 -0.23
N GLU A 488 11.52 55.19 -1.15
CA GLU A 488 10.33 55.56 -1.91
C GLU A 488 9.09 55.73 -1.02
N ASP A 489 8.94 54.88 0.01
CA ASP A 489 7.79 54.90 0.91
C ASP A 489 7.81 56.16 1.80
N ASN A 490 8.97 56.50 2.36
CA ASN A 490 9.19 57.73 3.10
C ASN A 490 8.93 58.97 2.22
N SER A 491 9.33 58.91 0.95
CA SER A 491 9.10 59.99 0.00
C SER A 491 7.62 60.21 -0.28
N LYS A 492 6.82 59.15 -0.42
CA LYS A 492 5.35 59.25 -0.56
C LYS A 492 4.70 59.86 0.69
N VAL A 493 5.17 59.49 1.87
CA VAL A 493 4.68 60.08 3.13
C VAL A 493 4.98 61.58 3.20
N ILE A 494 6.23 61.98 2.92
CA ILE A 494 6.69 63.37 3.07
C ILE A 494 6.12 64.28 1.97
N ASN A 495 6.10 63.80 0.73
CA ASN A 495 5.71 64.63 -0.43
C ASN A 495 4.21 64.60 -0.70
N GLU A 496 3.54 63.45 -0.49
CA GLU A 496 2.12 63.27 -0.82
C GLU A 496 1.22 63.24 0.42
N GLY A 497 1.78 63.15 1.63
CA GLY A 497 0.99 63.07 2.86
C GLY A 497 0.19 61.78 3.01
N GLN A 498 0.56 60.71 2.29
CA GLN A 498 -0.16 59.44 2.32
C GLN A 498 0.35 58.53 3.42
N ILE A 499 -0.55 57.72 4.00
CA ILE A 499 -0.13 56.60 4.87
C ILE A 499 0.20 55.42 4.00
N VAL A 500 1.45 54.97 4.07
CA VAL A 500 1.97 53.83 3.30
C VAL A 500 2.07 52.64 4.22
N VAL A 501 1.56 51.49 3.76
CA VAL A 501 1.76 50.19 4.40
C VAL A 501 2.73 49.42 3.54
N SER A 502 3.81 48.98 4.15
CA SER A 502 4.87 48.28 3.44
C SER A 502 5.38 47.10 4.26
N GLU A 503 6.28 46.36 3.64
CA GLU A 503 6.86 45.15 4.18
C GLU A 503 8.37 45.24 3.97
N SER A 504 9.14 45.09 5.04
CA SER A 504 10.58 44.93 4.95
C SER A 504 10.96 43.51 5.37
N ARG A 505 11.99 42.99 4.72
CA ARG A 505 12.63 41.75 5.13
C ARG A 505 14.07 42.10 5.39
N ASP A 506 14.47 42.00 6.65
CA ASP A 506 15.87 42.00 7.02
C ASP A 506 16.29 40.59 7.44
N GLU A 507 17.50 40.46 7.96
CA GLU A 507 18.06 39.18 8.40
C GLU A 507 17.48 38.69 9.73
N THR A 508 16.96 39.58 10.58
CA THR A 508 16.27 39.19 11.82
C THR A 508 14.88 38.67 11.57
N GLY A 509 14.23 39.12 10.49
CA GLY A 509 12.85 38.75 10.24
C GLY A 509 12.15 39.51 9.14
N PHE A 510 10.87 39.19 9.06
CA PHE A 510 9.93 39.86 8.18
C PHE A 510 9.15 40.86 9.04
N PHE A 511 9.19 42.14 8.68
CA PHE A 511 8.46 43.19 9.36
C PHE A 511 7.38 43.72 8.44
N LYS A 512 6.21 43.95 9.03
CA LYS A 512 5.14 44.68 8.36
C LYS A 512 4.94 45.98 9.12
N TYR A 513 4.96 47.10 8.42
CA TYR A 513 4.87 48.42 9.04
C TYR A 513 3.96 49.36 8.26
N ALA A 514 3.49 50.38 8.95
CA ALA A 514 2.77 51.50 8.38
C ALA A 514 3.43 52.81 8.82
N ILE A 515 3.72 53.65 7.86
CA ILE A 515 4.28 54.99 8.07
C ILE A 515 3.27 56.04 7.65
N GLY A 516 3.10 57.07 8.47
CA GLY A 516 2.18 58.17 8.22
C GLY A 516 2.80 59.53 8.54
N PRO A 517 2.40 60.61 7.84
CA PRO A 517 2.92 61.95 8.11
C PRO A 517 2.48 62.49 9.47
N LEU A 518 3.36 63.27 10.09
CA LEU A 518 3.07 64.08 11.28
C LEU A 518 3.01 65.55 10.89
N TYR A 519 1.96 66.22 11.35
CA TYR A 519 1.68 67.61 11.00
C TYR A 519 1.92 68.54 12.20
N THR A 520 2.49 69.71 11.92
CA THR A 520 2.40 70.85 12.85
C THR A 520 0.98 71.41 12.87
N SER A 521 0.65 72.26 13.84
CA SER A 521 -0.65 72.99 13.87
C SER A 521 -0.89 73.86 12.64
N GLN A 522 0.16 74.18 11.88
CA GLN A 522 0.12 74.91 10.61
C GLN A 522 -0.09 74.02 9.39
N GLY A 523 -0.21 72.70 9.57
CA GLY A 523 -0.42 71.73 8.48
C GLY A 523 0.85 71.35 7.70
N LYS A 524 2.05 71.72 8.19
CA LYS A 524 3.34 71.32 7.60
C LYS A 524 3.72 69.92 8.07
N ILE A 525 4.14 69.05 7.15
CA ILE A 525 4.70 67.74 7.50
C ILE A 525 6.08 67.95 8.13
N ILE A 526 6.23 67.56 9.40
CA ILE A 526 7.46 67.73 10.19
C ILE A 526 8.17 66.40 10.47
N GLY A 527 7.51 65.27 10.21
CA GLY A 527 8.04 63.96 10.54
C GLY A 527 7.16 62.80 10.07
N ILE A 528 7.60 61.60 10.42
CA ILE A 528 6.93 60.34 10.11
C ILE A 528 6.71 59.58 11.40
N TYR A 529 5.51 59.04 11.57
CA TYR A 529 5.21 58.07 12.61
C TYR A 529 5.13 56.67 12.02
N GLU A 530 6.07 55.82 12.40
CA GLU A 530 6.10 54.41 12.05
C GLU A 530 5.49 53.58 13.17
N ILE A 531 4.59 52.67 12.78
CA ILE A 531 4.20 51.56 13.63
C ILE A 531 4.39 50.26 12.84
N GLY A 532 5.06 49.30 13.44
CA GLY A 532 5.34 48.04 12.79
C GLY A 532 5.16 46.86 13.71
N ARG A 533 5.25 45.67 13.13
CA ARG A 533 5.15 44.42 13.86
C ARG A 533 6.11 43.40 13.27
N ASP A 534 6.83 42.72 14.15
CA ASP A 534 7.62 41.56 13.78
C ASP A 534 6.68 40.39 13.39
N MET A 535 6.85 39.85 12.19
CA MET A 535 6.07 38.73 11.66
C MET A 535 6.69 37.37 11.98
N ASN A 536 7.85 37.31 12.65
CA ASN A 536 8.48 36.06 13.07
C ASN A 536 7.57 35.22 13.98
N ALA A 537 6.83 35.87 14.88
CA ALA A 537 5.83 35.20 15.72
C ALA A 537 4.71 34.59 14.88
N PHE A 538 4.30 35.25 13.78
CA PHE A 538 3.35 34.71 12.81
C PHE A 538 3.93 33.53 12.02
N ASP A 539 5.20 33.59 11.64
CA ASP A 539 5.86 32.49 10.94
C ASP A 539 5.97 31.23 11.82
N ARG A 540 6.10 31.38 13.15
CA ARG A 540 5.98 30.25 14.09
C ARG A 540 4.56 29.70 14.16
N HIS A 541 3.58 30.57 14.33
CA HIS A 541 2.18 30.15 14.35
C HIS A 541 1.79 29.44 13.04
N LYS A 542 2.35 29.90 11.91
CA LYS A 542 2.29 29.25 10.61
C LYS A 542 2.90 27.85 10.64
N ARG A 543 4.11 27.66 11.20
CA ARG A 543 4.74 26.33 11.31
C ARG A 543 3.90 25.38 12.17
N GLU A 544 3.41 25.84 13.32
CA GLU A 544 2.52 25.04 14.18
C GLU A 544 1.22 24.66 13.47
N LEU A 545 0.62 25.61 12.75
CA LEU A 545 -0.59 25.37 11.96
C LEU A 545 -0.32 24.36 10.84
N ILE A 546 0.82 24.46 10.15
CA ILE A 546 1.25 23.47 9.15
C ILE A 546 1.42 22.09 9.79
N LEU A 547 2.07 21.98 10.96
CA LEU A 547 2.23 20.72 11.67
C LEU A 547 0.86 20.11 12.04
N LYS A 548 -0.07 20.90 12.58
CA LYS A 548 -1.44 20.45 12.87
C LYS A 548 -2.19 20.03 11.62
N VAL A 549 -2.00 20.72 10.50
CA VAL A 549 -2.58 20.33 9.21
C VAL A 549 -1.98 19.01 8.72
N VAL A 550 -0.66 18.82 8.84
CA VAL A 550 0.00 17.54 8.50
C VAL A 550 -0.51 16.40 9.38
N GLU A 551 -0.64 16.61 10.69
CA GLU A 551 -1.26 15.64 11.62
C GLU A 551 -2.69 15.31 11.20
N GLY A 552 -3.48 16.32 10.83
CA GLY A 552 -4.83 16.15 10.30
C GLY A 552 -4.86 15.34 9.01
N ILE A 553 -3.95 15.62 8.06
CA ILE A 553 -3.80 14.87 6.80
C ILE A 553 -3.46 13.40 7.10
N LEU A 554 -2.55 13.13 8.03
CA LEU A 554 -2.19 11.77 8.44
C LEU A 554 -3.39 11.04 9.06
N GLY A 555 -4.15 11.72 9.93
CA GLY A 555 -5.39 11.19 10.52
C GLY A 555 -6.44 10.85 9.48
N ILE A 556 -6.74 11.77 8.56
CA ILE A 556 -7.70 11.55 7.47
C ILE A 556 -7.24 10.41 6.55
N THR A 557 -5.95 10.37 6.21
CA THR A 557 -5.36 9.31 5.38
C THR A 557 -5.50 7.94 6.05
N LEU A 558 -5.27 7.85 7.36
CA LEU A 558 -5.46 6.61 8.12
C LEU A 558 -6.92 6.14 8.09
N VAL A 559 -7.87 7.05 8.29
CA VAL A 559 -9.31 6.74 8.20
C VAL A 559 -9.68 6.24 6.79
N ILE A 560 -9.21 6.92 5.74
CA ILE A 560 -9.43 6.50 4.35
C ILE A 560 -8.85 5.11 4.10
N ILE A 561 -7.64 4.81 4.60
CA ILE A 561 -7.03 3.48 4.49
C ILE A 561 -7.88 2.42 5.20
N ILE A 562 -8.38 2.71 6.41
CA ILE A 562 -9.22 1.77 7.17
C ILE A 562 -10.54 1.51 6.44
N VAL A 563 -11.24 2.56 6.00
CA VAL A 563 -12.48 2.45 5.23
C VAL A 563 -12.25 1.68 3.93
N PHE A 564 -11.14 1.96 3.23
CA PHE A 564 -10.80 1.27 1.99
C PHE A 564 -10.45 -0.20 2.20
N LEU A 565 -9.71 -0.54 3.25
CA LEU A 565 -9.41 -1.93 3.64
C LEU A 565 -10.69 -2.69 4.00
N PHE A 566 -11.59 -2.06 4.75
CA PHE A 566 -12.88 -2.63 5.10
C PHE A 566 -13.75 -2.90 3.86
N LEU A 567 -13.91 -1.89 2.99
CA LEU A 567 -14.67 -2.01 1.74
C LEU A 567 -14.08 -3.10 0.84
N SER A 568 -12.76 -3.12 0.68
CA SER A 568 -12.09 -4.12 -0.13
C SER A 568 -12.20 -5.53 0.46
N TYR A 569 -12.11 -5.68 1.78
CA TYR A 569 -12.33 -6.96 2.46
C TYR A 569 -13.75 -7.48 2.20
N TYR A 570 -14.74 -6.59 2.30
CA TYR A 570 -16.14 -6.91 2.02
C TYR A 570 -16.33 -7.39 0.57
N LEU A 571 -15.84 -6.63 -0.42
CA LEU A 571 -15.94 -6.99 -1.85
C LEU A 571 -15.21 -8.30 -2.19
N LEU A 572 -14.01 -8.52 -1.63
CA LEU A 572 -13.23 -9.74 -1.89
C LEU A 572 -13.80 -10.98 -1.20
N SER A 573 -14.64 -10.82 -0.17
CA SER A 573 -15.26 -11.94 0.53
C SER A 573 -16.17 -12.74 -0.40
N SER A 574 -17.07 -12.07 -1.13
CA SER A 574 -17.98 -12.70 -2.10
C SER A 574 -17.22 -13.45 -3.19
N ILE A 575 -16.14 -12.86 -3.71
CA ILE A 575 -15.28 -13.50 -4.73
C ILE A 575 -14.58 -14.74 -4.17
N ARG A 576 -14.13 -14.72 -2.91
CA ARG A 576 -13.51 -15.89 -2.28
C ARG A 576 -14.50 -17.04 -2.13
N THR A 577 -15.75 -16.75 -1.75
CA THR A 577 -16.82 -17.75 -1.67
C THR A 577 -17.07 -18.38 -3.03
N LEU A 578 -17.26 -17.55 -4.07
CA LEU A 578 -17.43 -18.04 -5.45
C LEU A 578 -16.26 -18.91 -5.91
N ARG A 579 -15.01 -18.46 -5.66
CA ARG A 579 -13.81 -19.23 -6.00
C ARG A 579 -13.80 -20.60 -5.34
N ARG A 580 -14.16 -20.70 -4.04
CA ARG A 580 -14.22 -21.99 -3.33
C ARG A 580 -15.20 -22.93 -4.00
N SER A 581 -16.40 -22.44 -4.31
CA SER A 581 -17.43 -23.24 -4.95
C SER A 581 -17.07 -23.70 -6.37
N VAL A 582 -16.34 -22.89 -7.14
CA VAL A 582 -15.77 -23.31 -8.42
C VAL A 582 -14.81 -24.49 -8.24
N VAL A 583 -13.97 -24.46 -7.19
CA VAL A 583 -13.06 -25.56 -6.86
C VAL A 583 -13.84 -26.81 -6.44
N ASP A 584 -14.90 -26.65 -5.66
CA ASP A 584 -15.75 -27.77 -5.22
C ASP A 584 -16.44 -28.47 -6.39
N ILE A 585 -16.97 -27.71 -7.36
CA ILE A 585 -17.53 -28.26 -8.61
C ILE A 585 -16.45 -28.97 -9.42
N ALA A 586 -15.28 -28.36 -9.61
CA ALA A 586 -14.17 -29.01 -10.32
C ALA A 586 -13.68 -30.29 -9.63
N GLY A 587 -13.82 -30.38 -8.31
CA GLY A 587 -13.54 -31.56 -7.49
C GLY A 587 -14.61 -32.65 -7.55
N GLY A 588 -15.68 -32.47 -8.33
CA GLY A 588 -16.75 -33.45 -8.49
C GLY A 588 -17.95 -33.26 -7.56
N ASN A 589 -18.00 -32.19 -6.75
CA ASN A 589 -19.16 -31.87 -5.94
C ASN A 589 -20.18 -31.04 -6.74
N TRP A 590 -20.92 -31.70 -7.61
CA TRP A 590 -21.90 -31.08 -8.52
C TRP A 590 -23.15 -30.51 -7.82
N ASN A 591 -23.33 -30.76 -6.52
CA ASN A 591 -24.43 -30.23 -5.72
C ASN A 591 -24.10 -28.88 -5.06
N THR A 592 -22.94 -28.31 -5.38
CA THR A 592 -22.49 -27.04 -4.77
C THR A 592 -23.35 -25.88 -5.26
N VAL A 593 -23.95 -25.15 -4.32
CA VAL A 593 -24.71 -23.92 -4.58
C VAL A 593 -23.97 -22.74 -3.95
N VAL A 594 -23.86 -21.65 -4.70
CA VAL A 594 -23.23 -20.42 -4.24
C VAL A 594 -24.33 -19.45 -3.85
N ASN A 595 -24.34 -19.05 -2.58
CA ASN A 595 -25.22 -17.99 -2.11
C ASN A 595 -24.40 -16.73 -1.83
N ILE A 596 -24.54 -15.75 -2.71
CA ILE A 596 -23.85 -14.46 -2.60
C ILE A 596 -24.86 -13.44 -2.10
N GLN A 597 -24.58 -12.84 -0.93
CA GLN A 597 -25.49 -11.90 -0.28
C GLN A 597 -25.38 -10.46 -0.80
N SER A 598 -24.41 -10.17 -1.66
CA SER A 598 -24.27 -8.84 -2.25
C SER A 598 -25.38 -8.55 -3.27
N ARG A 599 -25.55 -7.28 -3.64
CA ARG A 599 -26.51 -6.82 -4.67
C ARG A 599 -25.77 -6.17 -5.85
N ASP A 600 -24.57 -6.65 -6.10
CA ASP A 600 -23.64 -6.17 -7.13
C ASP A 600 -23.47 -7.25 -8.20
N GLU A 601 -22.62 -6.99 -9.19
CA GLU A 601 -22.33 -7.89 -10.30
C GLU A 601 -21.75 -9.24 -9.84
N VAL A 602 -21.25 -9.32 -8.60
CA VAL A 602 -20.78 -10.58 -8.03
C VAL A 602 -21.95 -11.50 -7.73
N ALA A 603 -23.11 -10.96 -7.31
CA ALA A 603 -24.33 -11.74 -7.11
C ALA A 603 -24.85 -12.32 -8.43
N ASP A 604 -24.89 -11.51 -9.49
CA ASP A 604 -25.26 -11.96 -10.83
C ASP A 604 -24.35 -13.09 -11.33
N LEU A 605 -23.04 -13.01 -11.02
CA LEU A 605 -22.09 -14.07 -11.34
C LEU A 605 -22.35 -15.35 -10.53
N GLY A 606 -22.75 -15.22 -9.26
CA GLY A 606 -23.17 -16.33 -8.41
C GLY A 606 -24.42 -17.04 -8.95
N ASP A 607 -25.42 -16.29 -9.38
CA ASP A 607 -26.67 -16.84 -9.94
C ASP A 607 -26.42 -17.55 -11.27
N ASN A 608 -25.64 -16.95 -12.17
CA ASN A 608 -25.24 -17.59 -13.41
C ASN A 608 -24.41 -18.87 -13.17
N PHE A 609 -23.55 -18.87 -12.15
CA PHE A 609 -22.83 -20.07 -11.75
C PHE A 609 -23.77 -21.17 -11.26
N ASN A 610 -24.80 -20.84 -10.47
CA ASN A 610 -25.80 -21.79 -10.01
C ASN A 610 -26.60 -22.39 -11.18
N HIS A 611 -26.98 -21.57 -12.16
CA HIS A 611 -27.64 -22.05 -13.39
C HIS A 611 -26.75 -23.02 -14.18
N MET A 612 -25.46 -22.72 -14.31
CA MET A 612 -24.51 -23.63 -14.95
C MET A 612 -24.38 -24.94 -14.17
N ALA A 613 -24.23 -24.89 -12.84
CA ALA A 613 -24.12 -26.07 -11.99
C ALA A 613 -25.34 -26.99 -12.12
N GLN A 614 -26.55 -26.41 -12.09
CA GLN A 614 -27.80 -27.13 -12.27
C GLN A 614 -27.89 -27.76 -13.67
N SER A 615 -27.47 -27.03 -14.71
CA SER A 615 -27.46 -27.52 -16.09
C SER A 615 -26.52 -28.73 -16.27
N ILE A 616 -25.32 -28.68 -15.66
CA ILE A 616 -24.38 -29.80 -15.65
C ILE A 616 -25.00 -31.01 -14.96
N GLN A 617 -25.63 -30.82 -13.79
CA GLN A 617 -26.28 -31.90 -13.06
C GLN A 617 -27.41 -32.55 -13.89
N MET A 618 -28.24 -31.75 -14.55
CA MET A 618 -29.28 -32.24 -15.45
C MET A 618 -28.69 -33.01 -16.63
N TYR A 619 -27.60 -32.52 -17.23
CA TYR A 619 -26.94 -33.19 -18.34
C TYR A 619 -26.36 -34.56 -17.93
N ILE A 620 -25.68 -34.64 -16.79
CA ILE A 620 -25.17 -35.91 -16.24
C ILE A 620 -26.32 -36.90 -15.98
N SER A 621 -27.41 -36.43 -15.38
CA SER A 621 -28.61 -37.25 -15.14
C SER A 621 -29.22 -37.77 -16.44
N ASN A 622 -29.34 -36.91 -17.45
CA ASN A 622 -29.86 -37.27 -18.76
C ASN A 622 -28.97 -38.28 -19.48
N ILE A 623 -27.65 -38.10 -19.47
CA ILE A 623 -26.70 -39.06 -20.04
C ILE A 623 -26.80 -40.42 -19.33
N THR A 624 -26.91 -40.41 -18.00
CA THR A 624 -27.03 -41.66 -17.22
C THR A 624 -28.29 -42.43 -17.62
N LYS A 625 -29.43 -41.74 -17.69
CA LYS A 625 -30.71 -42.33 -18.15
C LYS A 625 -30.64 -42.82 -19.60
N LEU A 626 -29.96 -42.08 -20.48
CA LEU A 626 -29.76 -42.50 -21.88
C LEU A 626 -28.89 -43.76 -21.96
N ASN A 627 -27.80 -43.83 -21.20
CA ASN A 627 -26.96 -45.03 -21.13
C ASN A 627 -27.73 -46.24 -20.58
N GLU A 628 -28.53 -46.07 -19.53
CA GLU A 628 -29.40 -47.12 -19.00
C GLU A 628 -30.45 -47.58 -20.02
N ALA A 629 -31.02 -46.65 -20.79
CA ALA A 629 -31.95 -46.98 -21.87
C ALA A 629 -31.26 -47.75 -23.00
N ASN A 630 -30.06 -47.34 -23.42
CA ASN A 630 -29.29 -48.01 -24.47
C ASN A 630 -28.95 -49.46 -24.10
N ASN A 631 -28.62 -49.75 -22.84
CA ASN A 631 -28.34 -51.11 -22.36
C ASN A 631 -29.52 -52.09 -22.52
N ARG A 632 -30.76 -51.60 -22.69
CA ARG A 632 -31.94 -52.45 -22.95
C ARG A 632 -31.98 -52.98 -24.38
N PHE A 633 -31.25 -52.35 -25.29
CA PHE A 633 -31.20 -52.71 -26.72
C PHE A 633 -29.90 -53.45 -27.07
N VAL A 634 -28.77 -53.08 -26.44
CA VAL A 634 -27.49 -53.78 -26.59
C VAL A 634 -27.01 -54.21 -25.20
N PRO A 635 -27.16 -55.50 -24.84
CA PRO A 635 -26.76 -55.98 -23.53
C PRO A 635 -25.27 -55.77 -23.26
N ARG A 636 -24.91 -55.35 -22.04
CA ARG A 636 -23.50 -55.16 -21.64
C ARG A 636 -22.65 -56.43 -21.79
N GLN A 637 -23.25 -57.60 -21.58
CA GLN A 637 -22.61 -58.91 -21.77
C GLN A 637 -22.12 -59.09 -23.21
N PHE A 638 -22.90 -58.65 -24.20
CA PHE A 638 -22.52 -58.71 -25.61
C PHE A 638 -21.25 -57.88 -25.88
N LEU A 639 -21.20 -56.65 -25.33
CA LEU A 639 -20.02 -55.78 -25.43
C LEU A 639 -18.78 -56.40 -24.75
N GLN A 640 -18.97 -57.04 -23.59
CA GLN A 640 -17.89 -57.72 -22.87
C GLN A 640 -17.27 -58.85 -23.69
N TYR A 641 -18.08 -59.68 -24.37
CA TYR A 641 -17.55 -60.73 -25.25
C TYR A 641 -16.79 -60.17 -26.46
N LEU A 642 -17.24 -59.04 -27.01
CA LEU A 642 -16.49 -58.31 -28.06
C LEU A 642 -15.23 -57.58 -27.54
N GLY A 643 -14.96 -57.61 -26.23
CA GLY A 643 -13.83 -56.88 -25.64
C GLY A 643 -14.00 -55.36 -25.64
N LYS A 644 -15.25 -54.86 -25.62
CA LYS A 644 -15.57 -53.43 -25.67
C LYS A 644 -16.12 -52.93 -24.33
N GLU A 645 -15.60 -51.81 -23.84
CA GLU A 645 -16.04 -51.20 -22.56
C GLU A 645 -17.37 -50.45 -22.67
N SER A 646 -17.67 -49.90 -23.85
CA SER A 646 -18.84 -49.08 -24.13
C SER A 646 -19.32 -49.30 -25.56
N ILE A 647 -20.61 -49.04 -25.80
CA ILE A 647 -21.21 -49.04 -27.15
C ILE A 647 -20.52 -48.06 -28.10
N GLN A 648 -19.86 -47.02 -27.56
CA GLN A 648 -19.11 -46.04 -28.36
C GLN A 648 -17.85 -46.62 -29.02
N ASN A 649 -17.34 -47.75 -28.52
CA ASN A 649 -16.13 -48.41 -29.01
C ASN A 649 -16.44 -49.53 -30.01
N VAL A 650 -17.72 -49.72 -30.33
CA VAL A 650 -18.20 -50.75 -31.23
C VAL A 650 -18.09 -50.24 -32.66
N GLU A 651 -17.41 -51.00 -33.50
CA GLU A 651 -17.20 -50.72 -34.92
C GLU A 651 -17.80 -51.82 -35.79
N LEU A 652 -18.16 -51.46 -37.03
CA LEU A 652 -18.68 -52.43 -38.00
C LEU A 652 -17.61 -53.50 -38.28
N GLY A 653 -17.98 -54.77 -38.18
CA GLY A 653 -17.05 -55.89 -38.39
C GLY A 653 -16.34 -56.37 -37.12
N ASP A 654 -16.54 -55.72 -35.95
CA ASP A 654 -16.11 -56.28 -34.68
C ASP A 654 -16.70 -57.69 -34.50
N GLN A 655 -15.85 -58.69 -34.26
CA GLN A 655 -16.26 -60.08 -34.13
C GLN A 655 -15.35 -60.88 -33.19
N VAL A 656 -15.91 -61.87 -32.52
CA VAL A 656 -15.21 -62.80 -31.63
C VAL A 656 -15.74 -64.23 -31.80
N GLU A 657 -14.84 -65.19 -31.99
CA GLU A 657 -15.20 -66.59 -32.11
C GLU A 657 -15.26 -67.17 -30.70
N GLN A 658 -16.37 -67.81 -30.36
CA GLN A 658 -16.60 -68.37 -29.04
C GLN A 658 -17.30 -69.72 -29.19
N GLU A 659 -16.92 -70.67 -28.35
CA GLU A 659 -17.66 -71.92 -28.23
C GLU A 659 -18.75 -71.73 -27.17
N MET A 660 -20.02 -71.84 -27.57
CA MET A 660 -21.15 -71.58 -26.67
C MET A 660 -22.22 -72.67 -26.79
N GLY A 661 -22.97 -72.89 -25.70
CA GLY A 661 -24.26 -73.55 -25.76
C GLY A 661 -25.29 -72.64 -26.43
N ILE A 662 -26.05 -73.17 -27.38
CA ILE A 662 -27.08 -72.46 -28.13
C ILE A 662 -28.41 -73.11 -27.77
N LEU A 663 -29.29 -72.33 -27.16
CA LEU A 663 -30.66 -72.73 -26.86
C LEU A 663 -31.61 -71.96 -27.77
N ILE A 664 -32.46 -72.69 -28.49
CA ILE A 664 -33.58 -72.13 -29.22
C ILE A 664 -34.87 -72.68 -28.63
N LEU A 665 -35.70 -71.78 -28.13
CA LEU A 665 -37.03 -72.05 -27.63
C LEU A 665 -38.05 -71.40 -28.54
N ASN A 666 -39.13 -72.11 -28.84
CA ASN A 666 -40.29 -71.55 -29.52
C ASN A 666 -41.60 -72.11 -28.95
N MET A 667 -42.67 -71.34 -29.06
CA MET A 667 -44.01 -71.81 -28.70
C MET A 667 -44.56 -72.73 -29.80
N GLN A 668 -45.05 -73.90 -29.40
CA GLN A 668 -45.71 -74.83 -30.31
C GLN A 668 -47.02 -74.23 -30.85
N SER A 669 -47.26 -74.42 -32.15
CA SER A 669 -48.47 -73.95 -32.84
C SER A 669 -48.76 -72.44 -32.68
N PHE A 670 -47.71 -71.62 -32.50
CA PHE A 670 -47.87 -70.18 -32.28
C PHE A 670 -48.64 -69.48 -33.41
N TYR A 671 -48.40 -69.86 -34.67
CA TYR A 671 -49.11 -69.27 -35.81
C TYR A 671 -50.63 -69.47 -35.70
N GLU A 672 -51.09 -70.70 -35.44
CA GLU A 672 -52.51 -71.00 -35.24
C GLU A 672 -53.09 -70.34 -34.00
N PHE A 673 -52.32 -70.29 -32.91
CA PHE A 673 -52.70 -69.55 -31.70
C PHE A 673 -52.90 -68.06 -31.98
N SER A 674 -51.99 -67.44 -32.74
CA SER A 674 -51.99 -66.00 -33.02
C SER A 674 -53.13 -65.54 -33.94
N LYS A 675 -53.67 -66.42 -34.80
CA LYS A 675 -54.83 -66.11 -35.67
C LYS A 675 -56.08 -65.74 -34.89
N ASN A 676 -56.20 -66.24 -33.66
CA ASN A 676 -57.34 -65.99 -32.78
C ASN A 676 -57.16 -64.72 -31.92
N LEU A 677 -56.08 -63.97 -32.11
CA LEU A 677 -55.75 -62.77 -31.35
C LEU A 677 -55.73 -61.54 -32.27
N THR A 678 -56.18 -60.40 -31.75
CA THR A 678 -55.89 -59.12 -32.40
C THR A 678 -54.38 -58.83 -32.38
N PRO A 679 -53.85 -57.98 -33.28
CA PRO A 679 -52.43 -57.62 -33.26
C PRO A 679 -51.95 -57.11 -31.89
N LYS A 680 -52.77 -56.31 -31.18
CA LYS A 680 -52.46 -55.80 -29.84
C LYS A 680 -52.40 -56.92 -28.80
N GLU A 681 -53.35 -57.84 -28.82
CA GLU A 681 -53.37 -59.00 -27.91
C GLU A 681 -52.19 -59.93 -28.18
N ASN A 682 -51.81 -60.12 -29.45
CA ASN A 682 -50.65 -60.90 -29.82
C ASN A 682 -49.34 -60.26 -29.29
N PHE A 683 -49.15 -58.95 -29.46
CA PHE A 683 -48.01 -58.23 -28.88
C PHE A 683 -47.98 -58.31 -27.34
N ASN A 684 -49.13 -58.15 -26.69
CA ASN A 684 -49.24 -58.29 -25.22
C ASN A 684 -48.91 -59.71 -24.77
N PHE A 685 -49.35 -60.72 -25.52
CA PHE A 685 -49.03 -62.12 -25.26
C PHE A 685 -47.53 -62.38 -25.37
N ILE A 686 -46.90 -61.99 -26.49
CA ILE A 686 -45.45 -62.15 -26.69
C ILE A 686 -44.68 -61.49 -25.55
N ASN A 687 -44.99 -60.25 -25.21
CA ASN A 687 -44.30 -59.54 -24.12
C ASN A 687 -44.55 -60.20 -22.75
N SER A 688 -45.76 -60.69 -22.47
CA SER A 688 -46.09 -61.41 -21.23
C SER A 688 -45.36 -62.75 -21.12
N PHE A 689 -45.23 -63.46 -22.25
CA PHE A 689 -44.45 -64.69 -22.37
C PHE A 689 -42.97 -64.38 -22.13
N LEU A 690 -42.35 -63.52 -22.95
CA LEU A 690 -40.92 -63.19 -22.86
C LEU A 690 -40.53 -62.60 -21.49
N ASN A 691 -41.41 -61.85 -20.82
CA ASN A 691 -41.16 -61.32 -19.48
C ASN A 691 -41.03 -62.41 -18.40
N ARG A 692 -41.62 -63.60 -18.61
CA ARG A 692 -41.52 -64.73 -17.68
C ARG A 692 -40.35 -65.65 -18.00
N PHE A 693 -40.13 -65.93 -19.27
CA PHE A 693 -39.10 -66.89 -19.70
C PHE A 693 -37.71 -66.23 -19.88
N GLY A 694 -37.65 -64.97 -20.31
CA GLY A 694 -36.40 -64.24 -20.52
C GLY A 694 -35.51 -64.09 -19.28
N PRO A 695 -36.05 -63.81 -18.06
CA PRO A 695 -35.23 -63.76 -16.84
C PRO A 695 -34.53 -65.08 -16.50
N ILE A 696 -35.10 -66.23 -16.87
CA ILE A 696 -34.53 -67.57 -16.59
C ILE A 696 -33.19 -67.74 -17.32
N VAL A 697 -33.09 -67.23 -18.56
CA VAL A 697 -31.83 -67.22 -19.32
C VAL A 697 -30.73 -66.50 -18.54
N ARG A 698 -31.01 -65.27 -18.06
CA ARG A 698 -30.04 -64.46 -17.31
C ARG A 698 -29.69 -65.04 -15.94
N LYS A 699 -30.66 -65.69 -15.29
CA LYS A 699 -30.47 -66.36 -14.00
C LYS A 699 -29.43 -67.48 -14.09
N ASN A 700 -29.44 -68.21 -15.20
CA ASN A 700 -28.50 -69.28 -15.51
C ASN A 700 -27.35 -68.79 -16.40
N GLU A 701 -26.88 -67.56 -16.18
CA GLU A 701 -25.70 -66.96 -16.85
C GLU A 701 -25.74 -66.90 -18.40
N GLY A 702 -26.89 -67.14 -19.01
CA GLY A 702 -27.09 -67.02 -20.45
C GLY A 702 -27.35 -65.59 -20.89
N MET A 703 -27.07 -65.34 -22.17
CA MET A 703 -27.37 -64.08 -22.85
C MET A 703 -28.43 -64.31 -23.94
N ILE A 704 -29.49 -63.51 -23.93
CA ILE A 704 -30.47 -63.51 -25.03
C ILE A 704 -29.84 -62.80 -26.22
N ASN A 705 -29.64 -63.53 -27.32
CA ASN A 705 -29.15 -62.97 -28.58
C ASN A 705 -30.27 -62.21 -29.30
N LYS A 706 -31.41 -62.87 -29.52
CA LYS A 706 -32.59 -62.27 -30.14
C LYS A 706 -33.88 -63.01 -29.77
N TYR A 707 -35.00 -62.29 -29.89
CA TYR A 707 -36.33 -62.88 -29.78
C TYR A 707 -36.84 -63.32 -31.15
N LEU A 708 -37.48 -64.50 -31.19
CA LEU A 708 -37.99 -65.14 -32.40
C LEU A 708 -39.53 -65.15 -32.39
N GLY A 709 -40.16 -64.01 -32.04
CA GLY A 709 -41.59 -63.94 -31.75
C GLY A 709 -41.91 -64.44 -30.34
N ALA A 710 -42.78 -65.45 -30.20
CA ALA A 710 -42.98 -66.18 -28.93
C ALA A 710 -41.88 -67.24 -28.71
N GLY A 711 -40.63 -66.84 -28.94
CA GLY A 711 -39.45 -67.69 -28.90
C GLY A 711 -38.20 -66.92 -28.50
N ILE A 712 -37.20 -67.64 -28.00
CA ILE A 712 -35.96 -67.09 -27.45
C ILE A 712 -34.78 -67.83 -28.08
N MET A 713 -33.83 -67.08 -28.61
CA MET A 713 -32.49 -67.58 -28.91
C MET A 713 -31.53 -67.08 -27.84
N ALA A 714 -30.94 -68.01 -27.09
CA ALA A 714 -30.01 -67.73 -26.00
C ALA A 714 -28.66 -68.41 -26.22
N LEU A 715 -27.61 -67.76 -25.75
CA LEU A 715 -26.23 -68.20 -25.84
C LEU A 715 -25.66 -68.38 -24.44
N PHE A 716 -24.91 -69.46 -24.24
CA PHE A 716 -24.33 -69.87 -22.96
C PHE A 716 -22.82 -70.05 -23.15
N PRO A 717 -22.02 -69.02 -22.83
CA PRO A 717 -20.59 -68.99 -23.13
C PRO A 717 -19.73 -69.83 -22.18
N ASN A 718 -20.26 -70.14 -21.00
CA ASN A 718 -19.55 -70.86 -19.95
C ASN A 718 -19.90 -72.36 -20.00
N ARG A 719 -20.75 -72.82 -19.08
CA ARG A 719 -21.03 -74.25 -18.89
C ARG A 719 -22.16 -74.70 -19.82
N ALA A 720 -22.02 -75.89 -20.40
CA ALA A 720 -23.08 -76.46 -21.23
C ALA A 720 -24.32 -76.76 -20.39
N GLU A 721 -24.14 -77.15 -19.13
CA GLU A 721 -25.20 -77.40 -18.16
C GLU A 721 -26.11 -76.19 -17.98
N ASP A 722 -25.58 -74.95 -18.05
CA ASP A 722 -26.36 -73.73 -17.86
C ASP A 722 -27.51 -73.62 -18.89
N SER A 723 -27.26 -74.07 -20.13
CA SER A 723 -28.28 -74.12 -21.18
C SER A 723 -29.35 -75.18 -20.90
N LEU A 724 -28.96 -76.32 -20.34
CA LEU A 724 -29.86 -77.42 -20.00
C LEU A 724 -30.71 -77.10 -18.76
N ASP A 725 -30.08 -76.55 -17.73
CA ASP A 725 -30.72 -76.09 -16.50
C ASP A 725 -31.73 -74.97 -16.83
N THR A 726 -31.38 -74.07 -17.75
CA THR A 726 -32.32 -73.07 -18.31
C THR A 726 -33.53 -73.75 -18.94
N ALA A 727 -33.31 -74.74 -19.81
CA ALA A 727 -34.41 -75.42 -20.50
C ALA A 727 -35.34 -76.15 -19.53
N ILE A 728 -34.79 -76.83 -18.52
CA ILE A 728 -35.56 -77.51 -17.48
C ILE A 728 -36.37 -76.50 -16.67
N GLU A 729 -35.76 -75.39 -16.24
CA GLU A 729 -36.46 -74.35 -15.49
C GLU A 729 -37.54 -73.67 -16.35
N MET A 730 -37.31 -73.47 -17.65
CA MET A 730 -38.33 -72.98 -18.58
C MET A 730 -39.51 -73.93 -18.68
N ARG A 731 -39.28 -75.25 -18.76
CA ARG A 731 -40.36 -76.24 -18.77
C ARG A 731 -41.17 -76.23 -17.46
N GLN A 732 -40.51 -76.13 -16.32
CA GLN A 732 -41.18 -76.01 -15.02
C GLN A 732 -41.96 -74.69 -14.89
N MET A 733 -41.40 -73.58 -15.38
CA MET A 733 -42.08 -72.28 -15.41
C MET A 733 -43.30 -72.30 -16.34
N LEU A 734 -43.26 -73.10 -17.42
CA LEU A 734 -44.41 -73.27 -18.30
C LEU A 734 -45.61 -73.85 -17.57
N ASP A 735 -45.43 -74.84 -16.68
CA ASP A 735 -46.53 -75.42 -15.90
C ASP A 735 -47.19 -74.37 -14.99
N VAL A 736 -46.36 -73.56 -14.33
CA VAL A 736 -46.84 -72.43 -13.52
C VAL A 736 -47.56 -71.40 -14.40
N TYR A 737 -46.97 -71.05 -15.55
CA TYR A 737 -47.56 -70.09 -16.47
C TYR A 737 -48.91 -70.57 -17.00
N ASN A 738 -49.02 -71.84 -17.38
CA ASN A 738 -50.25 -72.46 -17.86
C ASN A 738 -51.32 -72.51 -16.76
N THR A 739 -50.95 -72.78 -15.51
CA THR A 739 -51.87 -72.69 -14.36
C THR A 739 -52.45 -71.28 -14.23
N HIS A 740 -51.60 -70.25 -14.34
CA HIS A 740 -52.04 -68.85 -14.29
C HIS A 740 -52.93 -68.49 -15.49
N ARG A 741 -52.60 -68.99 -16.68
CA ARG A 741 -53.40 -68.79 -17.89
C ARG A 741 -54.79 -69.38 -17.75
N LEU A 742 -54.89 -70.63 -17.28
CA LEU A 742 -56.17 -71.30 -17.02
C LEU A 742 -57.01 -70.55 -15.99
N ASN A 743 -56.40 -70.12 -14.87
CA ASN A 743 -57.08 -69.32 -13.84
C ASN A 743 -57.57 -67.96 -14.36
N SER A 744 -56.99 -67.48 -15.46
CA SER A 744 -57.37 -66.22 -16.13
C SER A 744 -58.27 -66.44 -17.35
N GLY A 745 -58.75 -67.66 -17.59
CA GLY A 745 -59.62 -68.01 -18.73
C GLY A 745 -58.92 -68.15 -20.08
N TYR A 746 -57.58 -68.20 -20.12
CA TYR A 746 -56.80 -68.40 -21.34
C TYR A 746 -56.42 -69.87 -21.56
N SER A 747 -56.28 -70.26 -22.82
CA SER A 747 -55.77 -71.59 -23.20
C SER A 747 -54.31 -71.78 -22.78
N THR A 748 -53.96 -73.02 -22.41
CA THR A 748 -52.58 -73.43 -22.17
C THR A 748 -51.78 -73.40 -23.46
N ILE A 749 -50.48 -73.22 -23.33
CA ILE A 749 -49.52 -73.26 -24.44
C ILE A 749 -48.47 -74.34 -24.15
N ASP A 750 -47.71 -74.70 -25.17
CA ASP A 750 -46.56 -75.59 -25.02
C ASP A 750 -45.34 -74.99 -25.71
N ILE A 751 -44.14 -75.40 -25.28
CA ILE A 751 -42.86 -74.91 -25.83
C ILE A 751 -41.98 -76.07 -26.28
N SER A 752 -41.23 -75.83 -27.34
CA SER A 752 -40.20 -76.73 -27.83
C SER A 752 -38.85 -76.10 -27.62
N ILE A 753 -37.87 -76.89 -27.16
CA ILE A 753 -36.53 -76.41 -26.86
C ILE A 753 -35.51 -77.31 -27.55
N GLY A 754 -34.70 -76.73 -28.43
CA GLY A 754 -33.53 -77.36 -29.03
C GLY A 754 -32.24 -76.78 -28.45
N ILE A 755 -31.30 -77.64 -28.07
CA ILE A 755 -30.01 -77.23 -27.52
C ILE A 755 -28.88 -77.93 -28.26
N HIS A 756 -27.89 -77.14 -28.67
CA HIS A 756 -26.67 -77.63 -29.30
C HIS A 756 -25.47 -76.84 -28.77
N ARG A 757 -24.26 -77.40 -28.86
CA ARG A 757 -23.01 -76.71 -28.49
C ARG A 757 -22.03 -76.76 -29.64
N GLY A 758 -21.42 -75.62 -29.93
CA GLY A 758 -20.36 -75.54 -30.92
C GLY A 758 -19.79 -74.12 -31.08
N PRO A 759 -18.75 -73.96 -31.91
CA PRO A 759 -18.18 -72.65 -32.21
C PRO A 759 -19.18 -71.76 -32.95
N LEU A 760 -19.20 -70.47 -32.59
CA LEU A 760 -20.00 -69.45 -33.26
C LEU A 760 -19.24 -68.12 -33.36
N MET A 761 -19.55 -67.36 -34.40
CA MET A 761 -19.03 -66.00 -34.58
C MET A 761 -20.05 -65.01 -34.04
N LEU A 762 -19.74 -64.39 -32.90
CA LEU A 762 -20.50 -63.26 -32.35
C LEU A 762 -19.92 -61.97 -32.92
N GLY A 763 -20.73 -61.09 -33.52
CA GLY A 763 -20.20 -59.88 -34.13
C GLY A 763 -21.23 -58.83 -34.49
N ILE A 764 -20.71 -57.70 -34.98
CA ILE A 764 -21.49 -56.56 -35.45
C ILE A 764 -21.58 -56.61 -36.97
N ILE A 765 -22.81 -56.70 -37.48
CA ILE A 765 -23.10 -56.68 -38.91
C ILE A 765 -24.02 -55.51 -39.25
N GLY A 766 -24.08 -55.14 -40.54
CA GLY A 766 -24.96 -54.09 -41.04
C GLY A 766 -24.20 -53.03 -41.85
N GLU A 767 -24.55 -51.77 -41.67
CA GLU A 767 -23.94 -50.61 -42.32
C GLU A 767 -23.69 -49.49 -41.30
N GLU A 768 -22.94 -48.45 -41.68
CA GLU A 768 -22.46 -47.38 -40.77
C GLU A 768 -23.55 -46.75 -39.89
N LYS A 769 -24.78 -46.63 -40.39
CA LYS A 769 -25.92 -46.01 -39.66
C LYS A 769 -26.84 -47.03 -38.98
N ARG A 770 -26.68 -48.32 -39.26
CA ARG A 770 -27.49 -49.40 -38.69
C ARG A 770 -26.62 -50.64 -38.45
N MET A 771 -26.14 -50.74 -37.23
CA MET A 771 -25.39 -51.89 -36.73
C MET A 771 -26.30 -52.81 -35.91
N GLU A 772 -26.14 -54.12 -36.07
CA GLU A 772 -26.86 -55.15 -35.32
C GLU A 772 -25.86 -56.17 -34.79
N GLY A 773 -25.92 -56.41 -33.47
CA GLY A 773 -25.21 -57.53 -32.87
C GLY A 773 -25.90 -58.83 -33.26
N ASN A 774 -25.17 -59.74 -33.90
CA ASN A 774 -25.73 -60.99 -34.39
C ASN A 774 -24.73 -62.14 -34.20
N VAL A 775 -25.23 -63.35 -34.42
CA VAL A 775 -24.43 -64.57 -34.43
C VAL A 775 -24.52 -65.22 -35.80
N ILE A 776 -23.36 -65.57 -36.34
CA ILE A 776 -23.24 -66.35 -37.59
C ILE A 776 -22.59 -67.69 -37.24
N SER A 777 -23.32 -68.78 -37.43
CA SER A 777 -22.82 -70.14 -37.25
C SER A 777 -23.81 -71.18 -37.78
N ASP A 778 -23.30 -72.24 -38.40
CA ASP A 778 -24.10 -73.42 -38.74
C ASP A 778 -24.67 -74.11 -37.48
N ASN A 779 -23.98 -74.01 -36.34
CA ASN A 779 -24.42 -74.58 -35.07
C ASN A 779 -25.71 -73.93 -34.55
N VAL A 780 -25.97 -72.67 -34.92
CA VAL A 780 -27.26 -72.00 -34.64
C VAL A 780 -28.39 -72.60 -35.46
N ASN A 781 -28.12 -72.91 -36.73
CA ASN A 781 -29.10 -73.55 -37.59
C ASN A 781 -29.47 -74.95 -37.05
N ILE A 782 -28.48 -75.72 -36.57
CA ILE A 782 -28.71 -77.02 -35.91
C ILE A 782 -29.65 -76.86 -34.72
N ALA A 783 -29.39 -75.94 -33.79
CA ALA A 783 -30.28 -75.70 -32.65
C ALA A 783 -31.72 -75.35 -33.09
N GLY A 784 -31.88 -74.64 -34.21
CA GLY A 784 -33.18 -74.27 -34.76
C GLY A 784 -33.91 -75.46 -35.39
N ILE A 785 -33.18 -76.36 -36.05
CA ILE A 785 -33.74 -77.62 -36.54
C ILE A 785 -34.15 -78.51 -35.36
N LEU A 786 -33.33 -78.60 -34.31
CA LEU A 786 -33.65 -79.37 -33.10
C LEU A 786 -34.93 -78.87 -32.41
N GLU A 787 -35.14 -77.56 -32.32
CA GLU A 787 -36.38 -77.00 -31.76
C GLU A 787 -37.60 -77.48 -32.56
N LYS A 788 -37.56 -77.37 -33.90
CA LYS A 788 -38.65 -77.83 -34.77
C LYS A 788 -38.87 -79.34 -34.67
N MET A 789 -37.80 -80.11 -34.59
CA MET A 789 -37.85 -81.57 -34.40
C MET A 789 -38.42 -81.95 -33.04
N SER A 790 -38.06 -81.21 -31.98
CA SER A 790 -38.63 -81.38 -30.64
C SER A 790 -40.16 -81.27 -30.71
N ASN A 791 -40.69 -80.28 -31.43
CA ASN A 791 -42.14 -80.13 -31.66
C ASN A 791 -42.75 -81.33 -32.42
N SER A 792 -42.15 -81.73 -33.55
CA SER A 792 -42.69 -82.82 -34.38
C SER A 792 -42.67 -84.17 -33.65
N MET A 793 -41.62 -84.45 -32.89
CA MET A 793 -41.45 -85.66 -32.10
C MET A 793 -42.19 -85.63 -30.75
N GLY A 794 -42.80 -84.51 -30.37
CA GLY A 794 -43.46 -84.34 -29.07
C GLY A 794 -42.51 -84.46 -27.88
N VAL A 795 -41.25 -84.09 -28.09
CA VAL A 795 -40.20 -84.02 -27.07
C VAL A 795 -40.14 -82.57 -26.58
N SER A 796 -39.87 -82.37 -25.29
CA SER A 796 -39.88 -81.03 -24.70
C SER A 796 -38.52 -80.34 -24.70
N ILE A 797 -37.44 -81.11 -24.50
CA ILE A 797 -36.06 -80.62 -24.60
C ILE A 797 -35.27 -81.63 -25.42
N LEU A 798 -34.77 -81.19 -26.56
CA LEU A 798 -33.94 -81.99 -27.46
C LEU A 798 -32.51 -81.47 -27.40
N ILE A 799 -31.57 -82.34 -27.05
CA ILE A 799 -30.15 -82.01 -27.01
C ILE A 799 -29.35 -82.92 -27.95
N THR A 800 -28.26 -82.39 -28.49
CA THR A 800 -27.30 -83.22 -29.24
C THR A 800 -26.29 -83.90 -28.31
N ASP A 801 -25.59 -84.87 -28.87
CA ASP A 801 -24.50 -85.58 -28.18
C ASP A 801 -23.31 -84.66 -27.81
N GLU A 802 -23.11 -83.56 -28.53
CA GLU A 802 -22.13 -82.53 -28.17
C GLU A 802 -22.46 -81.86 -26.83
N ILE A 803 -23.74 -81.69 -26.48
CA ILE A 803 -24.15 -81.25 -25.15
C ILE A 803 -23.97 -82.39 -24.15
N TYR A 804 -24.45 -83.60 -24.50
CA TYR A 804 -24.47 -84.74 -23.57
C TYR A 804 -23.06 -85.15 -23.11
N LYS A 805 -22.07 -85.14 -24.00
CA LYS A 805 -20.66 -85.51 -23.72
C LYS A 805 -19.94 -84.58 -22.75
N VAL A 806 -20.33 -83.31 -22.70
CA VAL A 806 -19.68 -82.30 -21.85
C VAL A 806 -20.37 -82.11 -20.50
N LEU A 807 -21.50 -82.81 -20.25
CA LEU A 807 -22.15 -82.79 -18.95
C LEU A 807 -21.25 -83.45 -17.90
N THR A 808 -21.02 -82.75 -16.78
CA THR A 808 -20.20 -83.26 -15.68
C THR A 808 -20.83 -84.51 -15.02
N GLU A 809 -22.15 -84.51 -14.84
CA GLU A 809 -22.91 -85.63 -14.26
C GLU A 809 -24.16 -85.96 -15.11
N PRO A 810 -24.03 -86.64 -16.26
CA PRO A 810 -25.17 -86.89 -17.15
C PRO A 810 -26.35 -87.62 -16.49
N LYS A 811 -26.09 -88.42 -15.46
CA LYS A 811 -27.10 -89.19 -14.70
C LYS A 811 -28.03 -88.31 -13.86
N GLN A 812 -27.67 -87.05 -13.58
CA GLN A 812 -28.53 -86.12 -12.84
C GLN A 812 -29.74 -85.65 -13.66
N TYR A 813 -29.65 -85.78 -14.98
CA TYR A 813 -30.71 -85.41 -15.91
C TYR A 813 -31.47 -86.65 -16.36
N GLU A 814 -32.77 -86.71 -16.05
CA GLU A 814 -33.63 -87.75 -16.61
C GLU A 814 -33.78 -87.55 -18.12
N SER A 815 -33.11 -88.42 -18.89
CA SER A 815 -33.08 -88.39 -20.35
C SER A 815 -33.14 -89.79 -20.97
N ARG A 816 -33.45 -89.87 -22.26
CA ARG A 816 -33.38 -91.10 -23.07
C ARG A 816 -32.74 -90.84 -24.43
N SER A 817 -32.04 -91.83 -24.96
CA SER A 817 -31.47 -91.78 -26.30
C SER A 817 -32.55 -91.88 -27.38
N LEU A 818 -32.51 -90.98 -28.37
CA LEU A 818 -33.28 -91.07 -29.61
C LEU A 818 -32.44 -91.68 -30.75
N GLY A 819 -31.17 -91.96 -30.53
CA GLY A 819 -30.26 -92.51 -31.54
C GLY A 819 -29.85 -91.48 -32.59
N MET A 820 -29.35 -91.98 -33.73
CA MET A 820 -28.80 -91.18 -34.83
C MET A 820 -29.92 -90.60 -35.67
N VAL A 821 -29.83 -89.30 -35.97
CA VAL A 821 -30.82 -88.57 -36.75
C VAL A 821 -30.13 -87.71 -37.80
N TYR A 822 -30.63 -87.76 -39.02
CA TYR A 822 -30.19 -86.88 -40.09
C TYR A 822 -30.76 -85.48 -39.90
N ILE A 823 -29.88 -84.50 -39.95
CA ILE A 823 -30.22 -83.09 -39.91
C ILE A 823 -29.89 -82.50 -41.27
N GLU A 824 -30.85 -81.81 -41.87
CA GLU A 824 -30.67 -81.14 -43.15
C GLU A 824 -29.49 -80.16 -43.08
N GLY A 825 -28.52 -80.31 -43.99
CA GLY A 825 -27.29 -79.51 -44.02
C GLY A 825 -26.08 -80.12 -43.30
N LYS A 826 -26.18 -81.35 -42.77
CA LYS A 826 -25.04 -82.13 -42.27
C LYS A 826 -24.87 -83.43 -43.06
N ASP A 827 -23.64 -83.73 -43.43
CA ASP A 827 -23.30 -84.98 -44.14
C ASP A 827 -23.33 -86.21 -43.22
N GLU A 828 -23.09 -86.01 -41.92
CA GLU A 828 -23.10 -87.07 -40.89
C GLU A 828 -24.32 -86.95 -39.96
N PRO A 829 -24.96 -88.08 -39.58
CA PRO A 829 -26.08 -88.06 -38.65
C PRO A 829 -25.62 -87.74 -37.22
N ILE A 830 -26.46 -87.02 -36.47
CA ILE A 830 -26.16 -86.58 -35.10
C ILE A 830 -26.97 -87.42 -34.12
N HIS A 831 -26.35 -87.81 -33.01
CA HIS A 831 -27.03 -88.54 -31.95
C HIS A 831 -27.80 -87.55 -31.06
N LEU A 832 -29.09 -87.80 -30.86
CA LEU A 832 -29.98 -86.93 -30.08
C LEU A 832 -30.48 -87.58 -28.79
N TYR A 833 -30.76 -86.74 -27.79
CA TYR A 833 -31.34 -87.15 -26.51
C TYR A 833 -32.58 -86.32 -26.18
N ASP A 834 -33.65 -87.00 -25.72
CA ASP A 834 -34.84 -86.39 -25.12
C ASP A 834 -34.57 -86.23 -23.63
N VAL A 835 -34.42 -84.99 -23.17
CA VAL A 835 -34.30 -84.66 -21.74
C VAL A 835 -35.69 -84.29 -21.22
N PHE A 836 -36.24 -85.14 -20.37
CA PHE A 836 -37.62 -85.02 -19.88
C PHE A 836 -37.70 -84.71 -18.38
N GLN A 837 -36.58 -84.33 -17.76
CA GLN A 837 -36.52 -83.89 -16.36
C GLN A 837 -37.50 -82.75 -16.04
N GLY A 838 -37.68 -81.83 -17.00
CA GLY A 838 -38.57 -80.68 -16.90
C GLY A 838 -40.04 -80.97 -17.25
N ASP A 839 -40.37 -82.20 -17.68
CA ASP A 839 -41.75 -82.55 -18.03
C ASP A 839 -42.63 -82.67 -16.78
N PRO A 840 -43.96 -82.49 -16.91
CA PRO A 840 -44.89 -82.75 -15.83
C PRO A 840 -44.70 -84.14 -15.23
N GLU A 841 -44.85 -84.27 -13.91
CA GLU A 841 -44.50 -85.49 -13.17
C GLU A 841 -45.10 -86.79 -13.75
N HIS A 842 -46.33 -86.72 -14.27
CA HIS A 842 -47.00 -87.87 -14.87
C HIS A 842 -46.38 -88.32 -16.20
N VAL A 843 -45.91 -87.38 -17.04
CA VAL A 843 -45.20 -87.68 -18.29
C VAL A 843 -43.83 -88.26 -17.99
N ARG A 844 -43.12 -87.64 -17.05
CA ARG A 844 -41.80 -88.05 -16.60
C ARG A 844 -41.77 -89.50 -16.10
N LYS A 845 -42.71 -89.88 -15.23
CA LYS A 845 -42.84 -91.26 -14.72
C LYS A 845 -43.10 -92.28 -15.83
N LEU A 846 -43.90 -91.93 -16.85
CA LEU A 846 -44.17 -92.82 -17.98
C LEU A 846 -42.93 -93.00 -18.85
N LYS A 847 -42.23 -91.91 -19.21
CA LYS A 847 -40.98 -91.97 -19.97
C LYS A 847 -39.88 -92.74 -19.23
N LEU A 848 -39.74 -92.56 -17.92
CA LEU A 848 -38.81 -93.37 -17.10
C LEU A 848 -39.13 -94.86 -17.17
N LYS A 849 -40.41 -95.22 -17.05
CA LYS A 849 -40.85 -96.63 -17.08
C LYS A 849 -40.60 -97.29 -18.43
N THR A 850 -40.76 -96.55 -19.53
CA THR A 850 -40.58 -97.08 -20.90
C THR A 850 -39.19 -96.86 -21.46
N LYS A 851 -38.31 -96.12 -20.77
CA LYS A 851 -36.98 -95.74 -21.26
C LYS A 851 -36.17 -96.90 -21.83
N ALA A 852 -35.95 -97.96 -21.05
CA ALA A 852 -35.12 -99.08 -21.47
C ALA A 852 -35.68 -99.77 -22.72
N THR A 853 -37.00 -100.00 -22.77
CA THR A 853 -37.67 -100.58 -23.94
C THR A 853 -37.57 -99.67 -25.17
N PHE A 854 -37.72 -98.36 -24.97
CA PHE A 854 -37.61 -97.37 -26.05
C PHE A 854 -36.19 -97.33 -26.64
N GLU A 855 -35.16 -97.31 -25.79
CA GLU A 855 -33.76 -97.27 -26.25
C GLU A 855 -33.37 -98.56 -26.99
N ILE A 856 -33.81 -99.73 -26.52
CA ILE A 856 -33.65 -101.01 -27.23
C ILE A 856 -34.37 -100.99 -28.60
N ALA A 857 -35.57 -100.39 -28.66
CA ALA A 857 -36.33 -100.27 -29.90
C ALA A 857 -35.63 -99.36 -30.92
N VAL A 858 -35.06 -98.24 -30.46
CA VAL A 858 -34.22 -97.36 -31.27
C VAL A 858 -32.99 -98.13 -31.77
N GLU A 859 -32.26 -98.82 -30.91
CA GLU A 859 -31.08 -99.60 -31.31
C GLU A 859 -31.43 -100.69 -32.35
N ALA A 860 -32.56 -101.38 -32.17
CA ALA A 860 -33.05 -102.35 -33.15
C ALA A 860 -33.36 -101.66 -34.50
N TYR A 861 -33.98 -100.48 -34.48
CA TYR A 861 -34.27 -99.70 -35.68
C TYR A 861 -32.98 -99.33 -36.41
N GLN A 862 -31.97 -98.81 -35.70
CA GLN A 862 -30.69 -98.40 -36.29
C GLN A 862 -29.89 -99.55 -36.92
N ASN A 863 -30.03 -100.76 -36.35
CA ASN A 863 -29.38 -101.96 -36.87
C ASN A 863 -30.17 -102.65 -38.00
N GLY A 864 -31.26 -102.03 -38.50
CA GLY A 864 -32.08 -102.55 -39.59
C GLY A 864 -33.03 -103.68 -39.18
N ARG A 865 -33.16 -103.95 -37.87
CA ARG A 865 -34.08 -104.94 -37.32
C ARG A 865 -35.48 -104.32 -37.16
N PHE A 866 -36.10 -103.97 -38.28
CA PHE A 866 -37.33 -103.19 -38.31
C PHE A 866 -38.53 -103.88 -37.63
N TYR A 867 -38.63 -105.21 -37.74
CA TYR A 867 -39.67 -105.97 -37.04
C TYR A 867 -39.52 -105.88 -35.52
N ASP A 868 -38.31 -106.15 -34.99
CA ASP A 868 -38.00 -106.07 -33.56
C ASP A 868 -38.22 -104.65 -33.02
N ALA A 869 -37.80 -103.64 -33.79
CA ALA A 869 -38.02 -102.24 -33.48
C ALA A 869 -39.51 -101.91 -33.39
N ARG A 870 -40.31 -102.31 -34.40
CA ARG A 870 -41.75 -102.08 -34.44
C ARG A 870 -42.45 -102.69 -33.22
N GLU A 871 -42.18 -103.95 -32.91
CA GLU A 871 -42.79 -104.63 -31.76
C GLU A 871 -42.38 -103.97 -30.43
N ALA A 872 -41.11 -103.59 -30.27
CA ALA A 872 -40.64 -102.91 -29.07
C ALA A 872 -41.24 -101.49 -28.92
N PHE A 873 -41.39 -100.72 -30.01
CA PHE A 873 -42.10 -99.43 -29.96
C PHE A 873 -43.61 -99.62 -29.67
N LEU A 874 -44.23 -100.69 -30.15
CA LEU A 874 -45.62 -101.01 -29.80
C LEU A 874 -45.78 -101.25 -28.30
N GLU A 875 -44.83 -101.93 -27.65
CA GLU A 875 -44.81 -102.09 -26.18
C GLU A 875 -44.67 -100.75 -25.45
N VAL A 876 -43.83 -99.83 -25.97
CA VAL A 876 -43.76 -98.47 -25.44
C VAL A 876 -45.10 -97.75 -25.59
N ILE A 877 -45.76 -97.85 -26.75
CA ILE A 877 -47.05 -97.18 -27.02
C ILE A 877 -48.17 -97.75 -26.15
N LYS A 878 -48.17 -99.06 -25.85
CA LYS A 878 -49.14 -99.67 -24.92
C LYS A 878 -49.05 -99.06 -23.52
N LEU A 879 -47.83 -98.79 -23.05
CA LEU A 879 -47.58 -98.20 -21.73
C LEU A 879 -47.69 -96.67 -21.72
N ASN A 880 -47.27 -96.00 -22.79
CA ASN A 880 -47.31 -94.56 -22.99
C ASN A 880 -47.89 -94.21 -24.37
N ARG A 881 -49.23 -94.24 -24.47
CA ARG A 881 -49.97 -94.00 -25.72
C ARG A 881 -49.75 -92.62 -26.35
N TRP A 882 -49.26 -91.67 -25.56
CA TRP A 882 -49.06 -90.27 -25.96
C TRP A 882 -47.63 -89.96 -26.40
N ASP A 883 -46.74 -90.95 -26.37
CA ASP A 883 -45.34 -90.81 -26.80
C ASP A 883 -45.27 -90.66 -28.34
N LYS A 884 -45.21 -89.42 -28.80
CA LYS A 884 -45.16 -89.12 -30.24
C LYS A 884 -43.87 -89.65 -30.89
N ALA A 885 -42.73 -89.60 -30.20
CA ALA A 885 -41.48 -90.17 -30.70
C ALA A 885 -41.63 -91.67 -30.93
N ALA A 886 -42.17 -92.42 -29.95
CA ALA A 886 -42.36 -93.87 -30.10
C ALA A 886 -43.31 -94.20 -31.27
N ARG A 887 -44.37 -93.40 -31.46
CA ARG A 887 -45.30 -93.55 -32.59
C ARG A 887 -44.65 -93.26 -33.94
N LEU A 888 -43.80 -92.23 -34.00
CA LEU A 888 -43.05 -91.90 -35.21
C LEU A 888 -42.11 -93.05 -35.58
N TYR A 889 -41.30 -93.54 -34.64
CA TYR A 889 -40.42 -94.67 -34.89
C TYR A 889 -41.20 -95.96 -35.20
N PHE A 890 -42.34 -96.22 -34.55
CA PHE A 890 -43.20 -97.35 -34.88
C PHE A 890 -43.67 -97.29 -36.35
N TYR A 891 -44.16 -96.13 -36.78
CA TYR A 891 -44.63 -95.94 -38.16
C TYR A 891 -43.49 -96.14 -39.17
N LEU A 892 -42.32 -95.56 -38.90
CA LEU A 892 -41.16 -95.68 -39.78
C LEU A 892 -40.57 -97.09 -39.79
N ALA A 893 -40.56 -97.79 -38.64
CA ALA A 893 -40.14 -99.18 -38.55
C ALA A 893 -41.11 -100.10 -39.30
N ASP A 894 -42.42 -99.87 -39.20
CA ASP A 894 -43.42 -100.65 -39.94
C ASP A 894 -43.33 -100.42 -41.45
N ASP A 895 -43.16 -99.16 -41.87
CA ASP A 895 -42.95 -98.81 -43.28
C ASP A 895 -41.67 -99.45 -43.86
N CYS A 896 -40.54 -99.34 -43.14
CA CYS A 896 -39.28 -99.99 -43.55
C CYS A 896 -39.38 -101.53 -43.53
N TYR A 897 -40.18 -102.11 -42.63
CA TYR A 897 -40.43 -103.55 -42.61
C TYR A 897 -41.28 -104.01 -43.81
N GLN A 898 -42.28 -103.23 -44.20
CA GLN A 898 -43.19 -103.57 -45.31
C GLN A 898 -42.58 -103.29 -46.69
N ASN A 899 -41.89 -102.15 -46.84
CA ASN A 899 -41.42 -101.63 -48.11
C ASN A 899 -39.89 -101.75 -48.32
N GLY A 900 -39.15 -102.15 -47.28
CA GLY A 900 -37.68 -102.15 -47.26
C GLY A 900 -37.09 -100.75 -47.01
N ALA A 901 -35.87 -100.70 -46.47
CA ALA A 901 -35.14 -99.45 -46.35
C ALA A 901 -34.53 -99.04 -47.71
N SER A 902 -34.43 -97.72 -47.97
CA SER A 902 -33.76 -97.24 -49.18
C SER A 902 -32.28 -97.66 -49.21
N GLU A 903 -31.69 -97.84 -50.40
CA GLU A 903 -30.26 -98.19 -50.57
C GLU A 903 -29.29 -97.18 -49.91
N LYS A 904 -29.76 -95.97 -49.57
CA LYS A 904 -28.99 -94.90 -48.91
C LYS A 904 -29.23 -94.78 -47.40
N TRP A 905 -29.98 -95.71 -46.79
CA TRP A 905 -30.27 -95.68 -45.36
C TRP A 905 -29.09 -96.21 -44.55
N ILE A 906 -28.62 -95.45 -43.55
CA ILE A 906 -27.42 -95.77 -42.74
C ILE A 906 -27.71 -95.92 -41.24
N GLY A 907 -28.93 -96.30 -40.86
CA GLY A 907 -29.27 -96.46 -39.44
C GLY A 907 -29.62 -95.17 -38.70
N ALA A 908 -29.97 -94.10 -39.44
CA ALA A 908 -30.39 -92.81 -38.87
C ALA A 908 -31.84 -92.48 -39.22
N LEU A 909 -32.54 -91.86 -38.28
CA LEU A 909 -33.88 -91.32 -38.48
C LEU A 909 -33.80 -90.15 -39.47
N ASN A 910 -34.68 -90.09 -40.47
CA ASN A 910 -34.84 -88.91 -41.31
C ASN A 910 -36.18 -88.24 -40.99
N VAL A 911 -36.14 -86.97 -40.53
CA VAL A 911 -37.31 -86.20 -40.08
C VAL A 911 -37.65 -85.05 -41.05
N SER A 912 -37.08 -85.08 -42.26
CA SER A 912 -37.34 -84.10 -43.33
C SER A 912 -38.81 -84.03 -43.72
#